data_AF-A0A7S3LMY9-F1
#
_entry.id   AF-A0A7S3LMY9-F1
#
_cell.length_a   1.000
_cell.length_b   1.000
_cell.length_c   1.000
_cell.angle_alpha   90.00
_cell.angle_beta   90.00
_cell.angle_gamma   90.00
#
_symmetry.space_group_name_H-M   'P 1'
#
loop_
_entity.id
_entity.type
_entity.pdbx_description
1 polymer ?
#
loop_
_entity_poly.entity_id
_entity_poly.type
_entity_poly.pdbx_seq_one_letter_code
_entity_poly.pdbx_strand_id
1 'polypeptide(L)'
;MDMVHRTHLEIFEEYYPTIFRNWWSDDWITRVYSPGRMTKIKSWKLKHRVSGPPRYTVHHAENLLPKELEKGKKRLNTWLQWHKGHNSFDPITEDGIVNACDFGFNTRKRNDLKSGDQIVRPSIICVMASPAVMSKFFDNILPRIQHPFTLVSLEHDAGMPSNPRWLDEPKLVAWFGWNINRQHRKLNALPIGLNAGRHVPGIREARKQYLGRQRNGRVLVNFKLDRPWRRDLWEMSKNWTSFADRVPYGEFGSSHISGVVGAKTGIRFYDLLTKYTYIVCPSGLGEDTHRLWEALYLGIVPIVLKSSISPLYADLPVIQLRSWHELTPELLKNVSGNFQSPNLKLRTWVEMIRSSLDVQLPGLRVKPVDCTQLFRLDADPNAGQIIVAETTSTPSFRISLHNEKFDSLRFRIKAEGEYYEKGVTSIFREILLNRPPGIVVDVGMNIGWYSLYSRAMGHSVFAFEPNVLNCLRMCESVRANKWTSSLKFYNAGVGNKEGVMQLSKTSNPGARSLVKPMQGQSEGLVDVITLDSLAQENGWTGNHPLTIHLLKVDVEGFEPQVILGAKRLLESGLVSNILTEERSRTDPLTLEAYNFIVKVGYKLHFLGDHLGHACASGASLDRVNDFYGKPEYIETLMKVIKRDCPLYSNLWWKLQVPEKTKQQLSFT
;
A
#
# COMPACT_ATOMS: atom_id res chain seq x y z
N MET A 1 -20.80 -22.27 -22.84
CA MET A 1 -19.69 -21.31 -22.68
C MET A 1 -20.29 -20.04 -22.14
N ASP A 2 -19.93 -19.70 -20.91
CA ASP A 2 -20.44 -18.53 -20.23
C ASP A 2 -19.63 -17.30 -20.62
N MET A 3 -20.33 -16.23 -20.98
CA MET A 3 -19.72 -14.94 -21.31
C MET A 3 -19.90 -14.02 -20.11
N VAL A 4 -18.80 -13.65 -19.46
CA VAL A 4 -18.81 -12.74 -18.31
C VAL A 4 -17.99 -11.49 -18.58
N HIS A 5 -18.43 -10.37 -18.00
CA HIS A 5 -17.68 -9.11 -18.05
C HIS A 5 -16.40 -9.19 -17.20
N ARG A 6 -15.37 -8.37 -17.47
CA ARG A 6 -14.12 -8.34 -16.68
C ARG A 6 -14.36 -8.19 -15.17
N THR A 7 -15.43 -7.50 -14.80
CA THR A 7 -15.88 -7.28 -13.42
C THR A 7 -16.18 -8.58 -12.68
N HIS A 8 -16.47 -9.68 -13.39
CA HIS A 8 -16.57 -11.00 -12.79
C HIS A 8 -15.28 -11.41 -12.08
N LEU A 9 -14.13 -11.21 -12.73
CA LEU A 9 -12.82 -11.52 -12.14
C LEU A 9 -12.47 -10.55 -11.01
N GLU A 10 -12.92 -9.29 -11.08
CA GLU A 10 -12.81 -8.35 -9.97
C GLU A 10 -13.65 -8.79 -8.75
N ILE A 11 -14.82 -9.38 -9.00
CA ILE A 11 -15.70 -9.86 -7.93
C ILE A 11 -15.18 -11.16 -7.33
N PHE A 12 -14.74 -12.13 -8.14
CA PHE A 12 -14.54 -13.52 -7.73
C PHE A 12 -13.09 -14.02 -7.77
N GLU A 13 -12.16 -13.27 -8.35
CA GLU A 13 -10.73 -13.61 -8.63
C GLU A 13 -10.51 -14.78 -9.60
N GLU A 14 -11.44 -15.72 -9.68
CA GLU A 14 -11.42 -16.88 -10.56
C GLU A 14 -12.71 -16.94 -11.41
N TYR A 15 -12.66 -17.64 -12.56
CA TYR A 15 -13.83 -17.82 -13.45
C TYR A 15 -14.91 -18.71 -12.82
N TYR A 16 -14.49 -19.73 -12.07
CA TYR A 16 -15.34 -20.66 -11.33
C TYR A 16 -14.60 -21.08 -10.07
N PRO A 17 -15.29 -21.42 -8.97
CA PRO A 17 -14.65 -22.03 -7.81
C PRO A 17 -13.84 -23.27 -8.22
N THR A 18 -12.55 -23.31 -7.89
CA THR A 18 -11.61 -24.41 -8.21
C THR A 18 -12.07 -25.80 -7.77
N ILE A 19 -13.05 -25.88 -6.87
CA ILE A 19 -13.66 -27.13 -6.42
C ILE A 19 -14.56 -27.79 -7.49
N PHE A 20 -15.05 -27.03 -8.46
CA PHE A 20 -15.82 -27.55 -9.59
C PHE A 20 -14.90 -27.90 -10.76
N ARG A 21 -14.93 -29.17 -11.18
CA ARG A 21 -14.10 -29.70 -12.28
C ARG A 21 -14.91 -30.07 -13.53
N ASN A 22 -16.22 -29.82 -13.52
CA ASN A 22 -17.17 -30.24 -14.55
C ASN A 22 -18.38 -29.27 -14.55
N TRP A 23 -19.54 -29.73 -15.06
CA TRP A 23 -20.74 -28.92 -15.31
C TRP A 23 -21.29 -28.14 -14.10
N TRP A 24 -20.88 -28.44 -12.86
CA TRP A 24 -21.30 -27.68 -11.68
C TRP A 24 -20.81 -26.22 -11.71
N SER A 25 -19.76 -25.94 -12.49
CA SER A 25 -19.28 -24.58 -12.80
C SER A 25 -20.36 -23.75 -13.50
N ASP A 26 -21.05 -24.34 -14.48
CA ASP A 26 -22.11 -23.70 -15.28
C ASP A 26 -23.34 -23.40 -14.39
N ASP A 27 -23.68 -24.33 -13.50
CA ASP A 27 -24.75 -24.15 -12.51
C ASP A 27 -24.41 -23.05 -11.51
N TRP A 28 -23.17 -23.04 -11.00
CA TRP A 28 -22.73 -22.03 -10.04
C TRP A 28 -22.77 -20.63 -10.64
N ILE A 29 -22.17 -20.43 -11.82
CA ILE A 29 -22.07 -19.11 -12.45
C ILE A 29 -23.46 -18.59 -12.84
N THR A 30 -24.35 -19.48 -13.28
CA THR A 30 -25.75 -19.13 -13.57
C THR A 30 -26.48 -18.70 -12.30
N ARG A 31 -26.36 -19.48 -11.22
CA ARG A 31 -27.14 -19.28 -10.00
C ARG A 31 -26.58 -18.19 -9.09
N VAL A 32 -25.29 -17.86 -9.15
CA VAL A 32 -24.68 -16.80 -8.34
C VAL A 32 -25.18 -15.41 -8.76
N TYR A 33 -25.44 -15.21 -10.05
CA TYR A 33 -26.01 -13.98 -10.61
C TYR A 33 -27.55 -13.97 -10.64
N SER A 34 -28.21 -15.06 -10.25
CA SER A 34 -29.67 -15.16 -10.19
C SER A 34 -30.26 -14.61 -8.87
N PRO A 35 -31.45 -13.97 -8.91
CA PRO A 35 -32.20 -13.57 -10.11
C PRO A 35 -31.72 -12.22 -10.66
N GLY A 36 -31.80 -12.05 -11.99
CA GLY A 36 -31.81 -10.73 -12.62
C GLY A 36 -30.46 -10.09 -12.97
N ARG A 37 -29.32 -10.78 -12.83
CA ARG A 37 -28.01 -10.26 -13.29
C ARG A 37 -27.39 -11.11 -14.41
N MET A 38 -28.25 -11.74 -15.20
CA MET A 38 -27.89 -12.52 -16.39
C MET A 38 -28.90 -12.26 -17.50
N THR A 39 -28.49 -12.43 -18.76
CA THR A 39 -29.39 -12.38 -19.92
C THR A 39 -29.12 -13.53 -20.86
N LYS A 40 -30.16 -14.12 -21.44
CA LYS A 40 -30.04 -15.19 -22.44
C LYS A 40 -30.15 -14.59 -23.84
N ILE A 41 -29.06 -14.63 -24.61
CA ILE A 41 -29.03 -14.12 -25.98
C ILE A 41 -29.54 -15.19 -26.94
N LYS A 42 -30.77 -15.01 -27.46
CA LYS A 42 -31.42 -15.99 -28.35
C LYS A 42 -30.91 -15.97 -29.81
N SER A 43 -30.31 -14.86 -30.24
CA SER A 43 -29.85 -14.65 -31.62
C SER A 43 -28.53 -15.35 -31.92
N TRP A 44 -27.77 -15.75 -30.90
CA TRP A 44 -26.48 -16.40 -31.06
C TRP A 44 -26.65 -17.91 -30.92
N LYS A 45 -26.40 -18.66 -32.00
CA LYS A 45 -26.37 -20.12 -31.99
C LYS A 45 -24.92 -20.59 -31.98
N LEU A 46 -24.47 -21.12 -30.85
CA LEU A 46 -23.16 -21.74 -30.74
C LEU A 46 -23.25 -23.19 -31.24
N LYS A 47 -22.62 -23.49 -32.38
CA LYS A 47 -22.56 -24.85 -32.94
C LYS A 47 -21.29 -25.54 -32.43
N HIS A 48 -21.40 -26.37 -31.40
CA HIS A 48 -20.28 -27.15 -30.90
C HIS A 48 -19.81 -28.18 -31.94
N ARG A 49 -18.55 -28.12 -32.37
CA ARG A 49 -17.91 -29.09 -33.29
C ARG A 49 -17.15 -30.19 -32.53
N VAL A 50 -17.68 -30.64 -31.40
CA VAL A 50 -17.04 -31.70 -30.61
C VAL A 50 -17.78 -33.01 -30.92
N SER A 51 -17.17 -33.86 -31.75
CA SER A 51 -17.56 -35.26 -31.91
C SER A 51 -16.57 -36.13 -31.13
N GLY A 52 -17.05 -36.86 -30.13
CA GLY A 52 -16.22 -37.76 -29.32
C GLY A 52 -16.89 -38.13 -27.99
N PRO A 53 -16.38 -39.14 -27.28
CA PRO A 53 -16.87 -39.53 -25.95
C PRO A 53 -16.71 -38.39 -24.93
N PRO A 54 -17.43 -38.41 -23.80
CA PRO A 54 -17.30 -37.41 -22.74
C PRO A 54 -15.83 -37.19 -22.36
N ARG A 55 -15.36 -35.94 -22.41
CA ARG A 55 -13.95 -35.61 -22.12
C ARG A 55 -13.56 -35.82 -20.66
N TYR A 56 -14.54 -35.94 -19.75
CA TYR A 56 -14.31 -35.97 -18.31
C TYR A 56 -15.33 -36.89 -17.63
N THR A 57 -14.90 -37.53 -16.55
CA THR A 57 -15.77 -38.29 -15.64
C THR A 57 -16.53 -37.31 -14.74
N VAL A 58 -17.83 -37.55 -14.55
CA VAL A 58 -18.67 -36.69 -13.70
C VAL A 58 -18.28 -36.89 -12.23
N HIS A 59 -17.57 -35.92 -11.65
CA HIS A 59 -17.37 -35.84 -10.20
C HIS A 59 -18.65 -35.36 -9.49
N HIS A 60 -19.02 -36.04 -8.39
CA HIS A 60 -20.15 -35.73 -7.52
C HIS A 60 -19.90 -34.50 -6.62
N ALA A 61 -19.75 -33.30 -7.20
CA ALA A 61 -19.62 -32.05 -6.46
C ALA A 61 -20.96 -31.34 -6.17
N GLU A 62 -22.10 -31.98 -6.46
CA GLU A 62 -23.45 -31.44 -6.25
C GLU A 62 -23.66 -30.94 -4.81
N ASN A 63 -23.21 -31.72 -3.83
CA ASN A 63 -23.37 -31.41 -2.41
C ASN A 63 -22.60 -30.15 -1.98
N LEU A 64 -21.64 -29.68 -2.79
CA LEU A 64 -20.80 -28.51 -2.51
C LEU A 64 -21.36 -27.23 -3.15
N LEU A 65 -22.23 -27.38 -4.17
CA LEU A 65 -22.82 -26.27 -4.89
C LEU A 65 -23.56 -25.26 -3.99
N PRO A 66 -24.40 -25.68 -3.01
CA PRO A 66 -25.09 -24.72 -2.14
C PRO A 66 -24.14 -23.82 -1.33
N LYS A 67 -23.05 -24.40 -0.79
CA LYS A 67 -22.08 -23.69 0.04
C LYS A 67 -21.28 -22.68 -0.77
N GLU A 68 -20.80 -23.07 -1.95
CA GLU A 68 -20.08 -22.16 -2.84
C GLU A 68 -21.00 -21.10 -3.45
N LEU A 69 -22.29 -21.40 -3.67
CA LEU A 69 -23.28 -20.40 -4.07
C LEU A 69 -23.51 -19.36 -2.98
N GLU A 70 -23.60 -19.77 -1.72
CA GLU A 70 -23.74 -18.84 -0.60
C GLU A 70 -22.52 -17.92 -0.50
N LYS A 71 -21.31 -18.50 -0.55
CA LYS A 71 -20.04 -17.75 -0.56
C LYS A 71 -19.98 -16.78 -1.74
N GLY A 72 -20.33 -17.24 -2.94
CA GLY A 72 -20.35 -16.44 -4.15
C GLY A 72 -21.34 -15.28 -4.07
N LYS A 73 -22.58 -15.53 -3.63
CA LYS A 73 -23.60 -14.49 -3.47
C LYS A 73 -23.20 -13.47 -2.41
N LYS A 74 -22.59 -13.91 -1.31
CA LYS A 74 -22.05 -13.01 -0.28
C LYS A 74 -20.99 -12.10 -0.88
N ARG A 75 -20.02 -12.66 -1.61
CA ARG A 75 -18.93 -11.92 -2.27
C ARG A 75 -19.46 -10.90 -3.29
N LEU A 76 -20.38 -11.32 -4.16
CA LEU A 76 -21.06 -10.43 -5.11
C LEU A 76 -21.81 -9.29 -4.42
N ASN A 77 -22.56 -9.58 -3.36
CA ASN A 77 -23.30 -8.56 -2.63
C ASN A 77 -22.37 -7.58 -1.91
N THR A 78 -21.27 -8.06 -1.31
CA THR A 78 -20.24 -7.20 -0.73
C THR A 78 -19.64 -6.29 -1.79
N TRP A 79 -19.27 -6.83 -2.95
CA TRP A 79 -18.73 -6.04 -4.05
C TRP A 79 -19.73 -4.99 -4.56
N LEU A 80 -21.00 -5.37 -4.72
CA LEU A 80 -22.07 -4.44 -5.14
C LEU A 80 -22.34 -3.35 -4.10
N GLN A 81 -22.22 -3.67 -2.81
CA GLN A 81 -22.31 -2.67 -1.74
C GLN A 81 -21.13 -1.71 -1.77
N TRP A 82 -19.92 -2.23 -2.01
CA TRP A 82 -18.68 -1.47 -2.12
C TRP A 82 -18.68 -0.52 -3.33
N HIS A 83 -19.25 -0.95 -4.46
CA HIS A 83 -19.20 -0.23 -5.75
C HIS A 83 -20.47 0.56 -6.10
N LYS A 84 -21.49 0.60 -5.22
CA LYS A 84 -22.58 1.59 -5.31
C LYS A 84 -22.03 2.97 -4.93
N GLY A 85 -21.62 3.72 -5.94
CA GLY A 85 -20.77 4.91 -5.87
C GLY A 85 -21.16 6.06 -4.94
N HIS A 86 -20.13 6.82 -4.57
CA HIS A 86 -20.00 8.27 -4.31
C HIS A 86 -21.12 9.10 -3.65
N ASN A 87 -22.13 8.52 -3.01
CA ASN A 87 -23.02 9.22 -2.05
C ASN A 87 -23.73 8.27 -1.06
N SER A 88 -23.27 7.02 -0.94
CA SER A 88 -23.89 6.03 -0.06
C SER A 88 -23.58 6.30 1.42
N PHE A 89 -24.63 6.23 2.25
CA PHE A 89 -24.51 6.25 3.71
C PHE A 89 -23.73 4.99 4.16
N ASP A 90 -22.45 5.18 4.44
CA ASP A 90 -21.46 4.15 4.81
C ASP A 90 -21.06 4.28 6.30
N PRO A 91 -21.97 3.96 7.25
CA PRO A 91 -21.70 4.18 8.65
C PRO A 91 -20.62 3.22 9.16
N ILE A 92 -19.73 3.75 9.99
CA ILE A 92 -18.80 2.97 10.80
C ILE A 92 -19.63 2.09 11.74
N THR A 93 -19.41 0.79 11.68
CA THR A 93 -20.08 -0.18 12.54
C THR A 93 -19.10 -1.24 13.02
N GLU A 94 -19.35 -1.77 14.22
CA GLU A 94 -18.71 -2.97 14.77
C GLU A 94 -18.60 -4.08 13.72
N ASP A 95 -19.73 -4.49 13.16
CA ASP A 95 -19.83 -5.57 12.17
C ASP A 95 -18.96 -5.27 10.94
N GLY A 96 -18.93 -4.02 10.51
CA GLY A 96 -18.10 -3.58 9.39
C GLY A 96 -16.61 -3.80 9.65
N ILE A 97 -16.14 -3.41 10.84
CA ILE A 97 -14.74 -3.59 11.24
C ILE A 97 -14.41 -5.07 11.47
N VAL A 98 -15.26 -5.82 12.19
CA VAL A 98 -15.05 -7.26 12.45
C VAL A 98 -15.00 -8.07 11.16
N ASN A 99 -15.83 -7.73 10.16
CA ASN A 99 -15.81 -8.38 8.85
C ASN A 99 -14.59 -8.00 7.99
N ALA A 100 -13.92 -6.89 8.30
CA ALA A 100 -12.71 -6.48 7.60
C ALA A 100 -11.44 -7.18 8.10
N CYS A 101 -11.46 -7.75 9.31
CA CYS A 101 -10.38 -8.54 9.88
C CYS A 101 -10.24 -9.92 9.19
N ASP A 102 -9.01 -10.45 9.11
CA ASP A 102 -8.76 -11.81 8.62
C ASP A 102 -9.24 -12.86 9.64
N PHE A 103 -9.11 -12.56 10.93
CA PHE A 103 -9.47 -13.44 12.03
C PHE A 103 -10.15 -12.69 13.19
N GLY A 104 -11.02 -13.38 13.92
CA GLY A 104 -11.63 -12.90 15.17
C GLY A 104 -11.33 -13.83 16.34
N PHE A 105 -10.90 -13.26 17.47
CA PHE A 105 -10.66 -13.96 18.74
C PHE A 105 -11.64 -13.48 19.80
N ASN A 106 -12.56 -14.35 20.19
CA ASN A 106 -13.58 -14.09 21.22
C ASN A 106 -14.39 -12.78 21.01
N THR A 107 -14.57 -12.33 19.77
CA THR A 107 -15.56 -11.28 19.47
C THR A 107 -16.97 -11.88 19.53
N ARG A 108 -17.99 -11.04 19.75
CA ARG A 108 -19.39 -11.45 19.91
C ARG A 108 -19.94 -12.18 18.69
N LYS A 109 -19.48 -11.80 17.49
CA LYS A 109 -19.99 -12.33 16.22
C LYS A 109 -19.00 -13.23 15.48
N ARG A 110 -17.72 -13.23 15.87
CA ARG A 110 -16.67 -14.00 15.19
C ARG A 110 -15.62 -14.52 16.17
N ASN A 111 -15.40 -15.83 16.13
CA ASN A 111 -14.42 -16.49 16.99
C ASN A 111 -13.76 -17.67 16.26
N ASP A 112 -13.10 -17.38 15.15
CA ASP A 112 -12.45 -18.35 14.26
C ASP A 112 -10.94 -18.48 14.48
N LEU A 113 -10.31 -17.59 15.26
CA LEU A 113 -8.94 -17.78 15.75
C LEU A 113 -8.93 -18.67 16.99
N LYS A 114 -8.25 -19.82 16.92
CA LYS A 114 -8.11 -20.80 18.01
C LYS A 114 -6.64 -21.01 18.41
N SER A 115 -5.71 -20.90 17.46
CA SER A 115 -4.27 -20.95 17.68
C SER A 115 -3.56 -19.89 16.86
N GLY A 116 -2.42 -19.39 17.35
CA GLY A 116 -1.53 -18.53 16.57
C GLY A 116 -0.98 -19.19 15.31
N ASP A 117 -0.93 -20.54 15.27
CA ASP A 117 -0.49 -21.33 14.11
C ASP A 117 -1.38 -21.12 12.86
N GLN A 118 -2.62 -20.62 13.04
CA GLN A 118 -3.52 -20.29 11.93
C GLN A 118 -3.07 -19.05 11.14
N ILE A 119 -2.20 -18.22 11.72
CA ILE A 119 -1.68 -17.02 11.09
C ILE A 119 -0.46 -17.41 10.27
N VAL A 120 -0.67 -17.71 8.99
CA VAL A 120 0.39 -18.14 8.03
C VAL A 120 0.90 -17.03 7.11
N ARG A 121 0.35 -15.82 7.26
CA ARG A 121 0.71 -14.60 6.51
C ARG A 121 0.42 -13.37 7.36
N PRO A 122 0.96 -12.18 7.01
CA PRO A 122 0.52 -10.94 7.62
C PRO A 122 -1.01 -10.82 7.64
N SER A 123 -1.58 -10.60 8.82
CA SER A 123 -3.02 -10.72 9.04
C SER A 123 -3.56 -9.69 10.03
N ILE A 124 -4.81 -9.29 9.86
CA ILE A 124 -5.54 -8.38 10.75
C ILE A 124 -6.36 -9.23 11.71
N ILE A 125 -6.16 -9.04 13.02
CA ILE A 125 -6.78 -9.84 14.06
C ILE A 125 -7.68 -8.95 14.90
N CYS A 126 -8.98 -9.22 14.88
CA CYS A 126 -9.95 -8.59 15.76
C CYS A 126 -10.05 -9.34 17.09
N VAL A 127 -9.99 -8.64 18.21
CA VAL A 127 -10.04 -9.22 19.57
C VAL A 127 -11.02 -8.44 20.44
N MET A 128 -11.80 -9.14 21.27
CA MET A 128 -12.60 -8.46 22.29
C MET A 128 -11.69 -7.83 23.35
N ALA A 129 -11.81 -6.52 23.56
CA ALA A 129 -10.97 -5.68 24.40
C ALA A 129 -11.21 -5.85 25.92
N SER A 130 -11.74 -6.99 26.37
CA SER A 130 -11.85 -7.25 27.81
C SER A 130 -10.48 -7.65 28.38
N PRO A 131 -10.09 -7.20 29.58
CA PRO A 131 -8.77 -7.52 30.14
C PRO A 131 -8.47 -9.03 30.15
N ALA A 132 -9.46 -9.86 30.50
CA ALA A 132 -9.31 -11.31 30.52
C ALA A 132 -9.07 -11.92 29.13
N VAL A 133 -9.79 -11.45 28.09
CA VAL A 133 -9.61 -11.96 26.72
C VAL A 133 -8.31 -11.46 26.12
N MET A 134 -7.94 -10.22 26.39
CA MET A 134 -6.67 -9.64 25.95
C MET A 134 -5.48 -10.40 26.55
N SER A 135 -5.47 -10.67 27.87
CA SER A 135 -4.45 -11.52 28.48
C SER A 135 -4.42 -12.91 27.85
N LYS A 136 -5.58 -13.54 27.65
CA LYS A 136 -5.65 -14.85 26.99
C LYS A 136 -5.07 -14.83 25.56
N PHE A 137 -5.26 -13.76 24.81
CA PHE A 137 -4.68 -13.60 23.47
C PHE A 137 -3.15 -13.50 23.55
N PHE A 138 -2.63 -12.60 24.37
CA PHE A 138 -1.19 -12.37 24.50
C PHE A 138 -0.43 -13.53 25.14
N ASP A 139 -1.06 -14.26 26.08
CA ASP A 139 -0.40 -15.34 26.80
C ASP A 139 -0.48 -16.68 26.05
N ASN A 140 -1.59 -16.95 25.33
CA ASN A 140 -1.84 -18.27 24.74
C ASN A 140 -1.83 -18.30 23.20
N ILE A 141 -2.19 -17.20 22.53
CA ILE A 141 -2.29 -17.15 21.06
C ILE A 141 -1.02 -16.55 20.46
N LEU A 142 -0.60 -15.37 20.95
CA LEU A 142 0.54 -14.63 20.44
C LEU A 142 1.86 -15.43 20.37
N PRO A 143 2.22 -16.29 21.36
CA PRO A 143 3.48 -17.02 21.31
C PRO A 143 3.65 -17.92 20.08
N ARG A 144 2.52 -18.34 19.47
CA ARG A 144 2.50 -19.20 18.28
C ARG A 144 2.39 -18.43 16.96
N ILE A 145 2.09 -17.13 17.00
CA ILE A 145 2.03 -16.30 15.79
C ILE A 145 3.46 -16.08 15.28
N GLN A 146 3.76 -16.45 14.02
CA GLN A 146 5.09 -16.27 13.43
C GLN A 146 5.19 -15.09 12.46
N HIS A 147 4.04 -14.56 12.01
CA HIS A 147 3.98 -13.49 11.01
C HIS A 147 3.55 -12.16 11.64
N PRO A 148 3.89 -11.01 11.01
CA PRO A 148 3.41 -9.71 11.45
C PRO A 148 1.88 -9.66 11.52
N PHE A 149 1.33 -8.89 12.44
CA PHE A 149 -0.13 -8.74 12.54
C PHE A 149 -0.52 -7.33 13.00
N THR A 150 -1.70 -6.92 12.57
CA THR A 150 -2.38 -5.74 13.08
C THR A 150 -3.47 -6.18 14.04
N LEU A 151 -3.47 -5.61 15.24
CA LEU A 151 -4.45 -5.91 16.27
C LEU A 151 -5.59 -4.89 16.24
N VAL A 152 -6.84 -5.36 16.27
CA VAL A 152 -8.02 -4.51 16.36
C VAL A 152 -8.81 -4.89 17.61
N SER A 153 -8.78 -4.05 18.65
CA SER A 153 -9.44 -4.33 19.92
C SER A 153 -10.77 -3.58 20.05
N LEU A 154 -11.87 -4.32 20.18
CA LEU A 154 -13.24 -3.79 20.15
C LEU A 154 -14.17 -4.51 21.15
N GLU A 155 -15.44 -4.15 21.19
CA GLU A 155 -16.52 -4.78 22.00
C GLU A 155 -16.40 -4.70 23.53
N HIS A 156 -15.56 -3.81 24.05
CA HIS A 156 -15.44 -3.57 25.48
C HIS A 156 -15.13 -2.10 25.80
N ASP A 157 -15.58 -1.63 26.96
CA ASP A 157 -15.48 -0.23 27.37
C ASP A 157 -14.14 0.12 28.04
N ALA A 158 -13.35 -0.88 28.41
CA ALA A 158 -12.05 -0.68 29.07
C ALA A 158 -11.01 -0.06 28.12
N GLY A 159 -10.25 0.92 28.62
CA GLY A 159 -9.13 1.51 27.90
C GLY A 159 -7.94 0.57 27.78
N MET A 160 -7.48 0.34 26.56
CA MET A 160 -6.36 -0.56 26.22
C MET A 160 -5.06 0.20 25.87
N PRO A 161 -3.89 -0.46 25.97
CA PRO A 161 -3.65 -1.78 26.56
C PRO A 161 -3.72 -1.76 28.10
N SER A 162 -4.16 -2.85 28.72
CA SER A 162 -4.06 -3.02 30.18
C SER A 162 -2.62 -3.34 30.64
N ASN A 163 -1.82 -3.98 29.79
CA ASN A 163 -0.39 -4.21 30.01
C ASN A 163 0.43 -3.46 28.94
N PRO A 164 1.21 -2.42 29.29
CA PRO A 164 2.00 -1.65 28.34
C PRO A 164 3.00 -2.48 27.52
N ARG A 165 3.54 -3.56 28.10
CA ARG A 165 4.56 -4.42 27.45
C ARG A 165 4.05 -5.13 26.20
N TRP A 166 2.74 -5.24 26.04
CA TRP A 166 2.15 -5.79 24.82
C TRP A 166 2.47 -4.96 23.56
N LEU A 167 2.79 -3.67 23.71
CA LEU A 167 3.19 -2.81 22.59
C LEU A 167 4.63 -3.07 22.12
N ASP A 168 5.45 -3.69 22.96
CA ASP A 168 6.85 -4.03 22.66
C ASP A 168 6.97 -5.24 21.73
N GLU A 169 5.86 -5.98 21.51
CA GLU A 169 5.82 -7.15 20.63
C GLU A 169 6.29 -6.79 19.21
N PRO A 170 7.40 -7.39 18.72
CA PRO A 170 7.96 -7.06 17.42
C PRO A 170 7.03 -7.41 16.26
N LYS A 171 6.22 -8.47 16.37
CA LYS A 171 5.26 -8.86 15.32
C LYS A 171 4.01 -7.98 15.28
N LEU A 172 3.74 -7.20 16.33
CA LEU A 172 2.64 -6.26 16.36
C LEU A 172 3.01 -5.01 15.55
N VAL A 173 2.41 -4.89 14.37
CA VAL A 173 2.66 -3.79 13.42
C VAL A 173 1.93 -2.53 13.83
N ALA A 174 0.63 -2.67 14.03
CA ALA A 174 -0.26 -1.61 14.51
C ALA A 174 -1.36 -2.20 15.39
N TRP A 175 -1.92 -1.36 16.24
CA TRP A 175 -3.04 -1.67 17.11
C TRP A 175 -4.08 -0.56 16.98
N PHE A 176 -5.28 -0.90 16.52
CA PHE A 176 -6.45 -0.02 16.52
C PHE A 176 -7.41 -0.39 17.67
N GLY A 177 -7.73 0.54 18.57
CA GLY A 177 -8.57 0.27 19.74
C GLY A 177 -9.68 1.30 19.95
N TRP A 178 -10.90 0.85 20.29
CA TRP A 178 -12.04 1.75 20.56
C TRP A 178 -11.77 2.71 21.72
N ASN A 179 -11.21 2.19 22.80
CA ASN A 179 -10.78 2.99 23.94
C ASN A 179 -9.28 2.75 24.13
N ILE A 180 -8.47 3.79 23.91
CA ILE A 180 -7.03 3.75 24.18
C ILE A 180 -6.73 4.57 25.43
N ASN A 181 -5.84 4.09 26.30
CA ASN A 181 -5.51 4.78 27.55
C ASN A 181 -4.21 5.58 27.51
N ARG A 182 -3.52 5.58 26.36
CA ARG A 182 -2.22 6.23 26.16
C ARG A 182 -1.95 6.51 24.69
N GLN A 183 -0.98 7.38 24.44
CA GLN A 183 -0.42 7.61 23.11
C GLN A 183 0.78 6.68 22.88
N HIS A 184 0.88 6.08 21.71
CA HIS A 184 2.02 5.25 21.31
C HIS A 184 2.06 5.11 19.78
N ARG A 185 3.26 4.99 19.17
CA ARG A 185 3.40 4.92 17.70
C ARG A 185 2.61 3.78 17.05
N LYS A 186 2.52 2.64 17.74
CA LYS A 186 1.74 1.47 17.27
C LYS A 186 0.26 1.54 17.67
N LEU A 187 -0.16 2.44 18.55
CA LEU A 187 -1.52 2.43 19.13
C LEU A 187 -2.34 3.59 18.56
N ASN A 188 -3.42 3.25 17.87
CA ASN A 188 -4.30 4.16 17.17
C ASN A 188 -5.72 4.05 17.76
N ALA A 189 -6.36 5.20 17.99
CA ALA A 189 -7.77 5.22 18.37
C ALA A 189 -8.63 4.76 17.19
N LEU A 190 -9.66 3.97 17.47
CA LEU A 190 -10.63 3.49 16.49
C LEU A 190 -12.02 4.00 16.90
N PRO A 191 -12.86 4.47 15.96
CA PRO A 191 -14.21 4.90 16.29
C PRO A 191 -15.11 3.73 16.72
N ILE A 192 -15.89 3.92 17.81
CA ILE A 192 -16.93 2.96 18.22
C ILE A 192 -18.09 2.92 17.22
N GLY A 193 -18.34 4.03 16.50
CA GLY A 193 -19.33 4.12 15.44
C GLY A 193 -20.76 3.83 15.89
N LEU A 194 -21.51 3.14 15.03
CA LEU A 194 -22.90 2.74 15.27
C LEU A 194 -23.02 1.23 15.45
N ASN A 195 -23.99 0.81 16.26
CA ASN A 195 -24.43 -0.58 16.24
C ASN A 195 -25.29 -0.85 14.98
N ALA A 196 -24.91 -1.83 14.17
CA ALA A 196 -25.52 -2.12 12.87
C ALA A 196 -27.00 -2.52 12.96
N GLY A 197 -27.40 -3.28 14.00
CA GLY A 197 -28.78 -3.72 14.17
C GLY A 197 -29.67 -2.66 14.84
N ARG A 198 -29.09 -1.87 15.74
CA ARG A 198 -29.84 -0.98 16.66
C ARG A 198 -29.97 0.46 16.15
N HIS A 199 -28.87 1.08 15.72
CA HIS A 199 -28.84 2.51 15.37
C HIS A 199 -28.99 2.73 13.86
N VAL A 200 -28.29 1.96 13.03
CA VAL A 200 -28.21 2.17 11.57
C VAL A 200 -29.60 2.22 10.90
N PRO A 201 -30.58 1.35 11.21
CA PRO A 201 -31.89 1.43 10.58
C PRO A 201 -32.61 2.74 10.88
N GLY A 202 -32.60 3.18 12.14
CA GLY A 202 -33.27 4.41 12.57
C GLY A 202 -32.57 5.66 12.04
N ILE A 203 -31.23 5.69 12.02
CA ILE A 203 -30.47 6.80 11.42
C ILE A 203 -30.69 6.87 9.92
N ARG A 204 -30.73 5.73 9.22
CA ARG A 204 -30.99 5.71 7.78
C ARG A 204 -32.36 6.33 7.46
N GLU A 205 -33.37 6.03 8.28
CA GLU A 205 -34.70 6.60 8.13
C GLU A 205 -34.71 8.09 8.49
N ALA A 206 -34.10 8.46 9.62
CA ALA A 206 -33.98 9.86 10.04
C ALA A 206 -33.23 10.73 9.02
N ARG A 207 -32.18 10.20 8.37
CA ARG A 207 -31.46 10.91 7.31
C ARG A 207 -32.33 11.15 6.08
N LYS A 208 -33.28 10.27 5.76
CA LYS A 208 -34.22 10.51 4.65
C LYS A 208 -35.24 11.58 5.01
N GLN A 209 -35.70 11.59 6.26
CA GLN A 209 -36.79 12.47 6.69
C GLN A 209 -36.33 13.86 7.11
N TYR A 210 -35.15 13.98 7.74
CA TYR A 210 -34.76 15.17 8.49
C TYR A 210 -33.41 15.78 8.07
N LEU A 211 -32.65 15.17 7.14
CA LEU A 211 -31.39 15.73 6.70
C LEU A 211 -31.66 17.01 5.88
N GLY A 212 -31.08 18.14 6.31
CA GLY A 212 -31.34 19.46 5.72
C GLY A 212 -32.41 20.29 6.46
N ARG A 213 -33.03 19.74 7.51
CA ARG A 213 -33.93 20.49 8.40
C ARG A 213 -33.20 21.69 9.01
N GLN A 214 -33.88 22.84 9.09
CA GLN A 214 -33.40 23.96 9.91
C GLN A 214 -33.37 23.59 11.40
N ARG A 215 -32.31 24.00 12.08
CA ARG A 215 -32.04 23.70 13.49
C ARG A 215 -32.12 24.95 14.33
N ASN A 216 -32.47 24.78 15.60
CA ASN A 216 -32.76 25.88 16.52
C ASN A 216 -31.53 26.64 17.07
N GLY A 217 -30.30 26.23 16.71
CA GLY A 217 -29.07 26.87 17.21
C GLY A 217 -28.69 26.49 18.65
N ARG A 218 -29.51 25.69 19.34
CA ARG A 218 -29.37 25.38 20.78
C ARG A 218 -28.64 24.07 21.01
N VAL A 219 -28.19 23.90 22.26
CA VAL A 219 -27.54 22.68 22.77
C VAL A 219 -28.60 21.74 23.37
N LEU A 220 -28.64 20.49 22.91
CA LEU A 220 -29.42 19.44 23.54
C LEU A 220 -28.62 18.77 24.66
N VAL A 221 -29.15 18.82 25.89
CA VAL A 221 -28.68 18.02 27.02
C VAL A 221 -29.57 16.80 27.16
N ASN A 222 -29.13 15.66 26.61
CA ASN A 222 -29.89 14.41 26.61
C ASN A 222 -28.96 13.19 26.71
N PHE A 223 -28.86 12.61 27.91
CA PHE A 223 -28.09 11.39 28.20
C PHE A 223 -28.61 10.72 29.47
N LYS A 224 -28.24 9.44 29.67
CA LYS A 224 -28.64 8.67 30.87
C LYS A 224 -27.97 9.22 32.14
N LEU A 225 -28.70 9.24 33.25
CA LEU A 225 -28.18 9.63 34.57
C LEU A 225 -27.63 8.42 35.36
N ASP A 226 -26.90 7.56 34.65
CA ASP A 226 -26.45 6.26 35.13
C ASP A 226 -25.07 6.31 35.79
N ARG A 227 -24.40 7.46 35.79
CA ARG A 227 -23.04 7.67 36.34
C ARG A 227 -22.98 8.95 37.18
N PRO A 228 -22.13 9.02 38.22
CA PRO A 228 -21.98 10.23 39.05
C PRO A 228 -21.68 11.49 38.22
N TRP A 229 -20.66 11.46 37.37
CA TRP A 229 -20.28 12.62 36.54
C TRP A 229 -21.37 13.07 35.56
N ARG A 230 -22.27 12.16 35.12
CA ARG A 230 -23.42 12.53 34.29
C ARG A 230 -24.51 13.20 35.12
N ARG A 231 -24.71 12.81 36.38
CA ARG A 231 -25.62 13.49 37.30
C ARG A 231 -25.09 14.89 37.62
N ASP A 232 -23.80 15.02 37.87
CA ASP A 232 -23.16 16.31 38.13
C ASP A 232 -23.30 17.25 36.93
N LEU A 233 -23.06 16.75 35.72
CA LEU A 233 -23.27 17.51 34.49
C LEU A 233 -24.74 17.91 34.28
N TRP A 234 -25.66 17.00 34.56
CA TRP A 234 -27.10 17.28 34.47
C TRP A 234 -27.53 18.37 35.44
N GLU A 235 -27.00 18.36 36.66
CA GLU A 235 -27.22 19.40 37.66
C GLU A 235 -26.61 20.73 37.24
N MET A 236 -25.36 20.74 36.79
CA MET A 236 -24.69 21.94 36.29
C MET A 236 -25.42 22.57 35.09
N SER A 237 -25.99 21.75 34.21
CA SER A 237 -26.75 22.22 33.05
C SER A 237 -28.06 22.95 33.40
N LYS A 238 -28.49 22.98 34.68
CA LYS A 238 -29.55 23.88 35.18
C LYS A 238 -29.28 25.34 34.84
N ASN A 239 -28.01 25.72 34.78
CA ASN A 239 -27.60 27.11 34.57
C ASN A 239 -27.43 27.48 33.09
N TRP A 240 -27.75 26.59 32.15
CA TRP A 240 -27.53 26.78 30.70
C TRP A 240 -28.79 27.18 29.92
N THR A 241 -29.87 27.58 30.61
CA THR A 241 -31.19 27.83 30.02
C THR A 241 -31.18 28.85 28.87
N SER A 242 -30.22 29.77 28.84
CA SER A 242 -30.09 30.77 27.77
C SER A 242 -29.72 30.15 26.41
N PHE A 243 -29.03 29.00 26.37
CA PHE A 243 -28.52 28.41 25.12
C PHE A 243 -28.71 26.89 24.99
N ALA A 244 -29.18 26.21 26.04
CA ALA A 244 -29.37 24.77 26.08
C ALA A 244 -30.77 24.38 26.55
N ASP A 245 -31.28 23.28 26.00
CA ASP A 245 -32.52 22.64 26.44
C ASP A 245 -32.20 21.28 27.04
N ARG A 246 -32.85 20.99 28.16
CA ARG A 246 -32.72 19.72 28.88
C ARG A 246 -33.93 18.85 28.61
N VAL A 247 -33.69 17.70 28.00
CA VAL A 247 -34.73 16.71 27.74
C VAL A 247 -34.36 15.40 28.41
N PRO A 248 -35.15 14.93 29.39
CA PRO A 248 -34.95 13.63 30.03
C PRO A 248 -34.72 12.49 29.03
N TYR A 249 -33.76 11.63 29.35
CA TYR A 249 -33.47 10.49 28.51
C TYR A 249 -34.57 9.43 28.59
N GLY A 250 -35.10 9.02 27.42
CA GLY A 250 -36.14 7.98 27.32
C GLY A 250 -37.57 8.52 27.10
N GLU A 251 -37.79 9.82 27.28
CA GLU A 251 -39.11 10.47 27.11
C GLU A 251 -39.67 10.32 25.68
N PHE A 252 -38.81 10.33 24.66
CA PHE A 252 -39.17 10.18 23.24
C PHE A 252 -38.76 8.82 22.66
N GLY A 253 -38.70 7.80 23.52
CA GLY A 253 -38.10 6.49 23.24
C GLY A 253 -36.61 6.47 23.60
N SER A 254 -36.09 5.28 23.89
CA SER A 254 -34.68 5.06 24.23
C SER A 254 -33.95 4.34 23.09
N SER A 255 -32.62 4.49 23.03
CA SER A 255 -31.78 3.60 22.22
C SER A 255 -31.69 2.17 22.79
N HIS A 256 -32.30 1.92 23.95
CA HIS A 256 -32.18 0.65 24.66
C HIS A 256 -33.44 0.36 25.50
N ILE A 257 -34.18 -0.68 25.14
CA ILE A 257 -35.04 -1.42 26.05
C ILE A 257 -34.19 -2.59 26.56
N SER A 258 -33.94 -2.71 27.87
CA SER A 258 -33.18 -3.85 28.39
C SER A 258 -33.99 -5.14 28.23
N GLY A 259 -33.33 -6.25 27.89
CA GLY A 259 -33.97 -7.57 27.78
C GLY A 259 -34.63 -7.91 26.43
N VAL A 260 -34.70 -7.00 25.46
CA VAL A 260 -35.31 -7.28 24.14
C VAL A 260 -34.25 -7.39 23.04
N VAL A 261 -34.02 -8.61 22.56
CA VAL A 261 -33.20 -8.88 21.36
C VAL A 261 -33.91 -8.26 20.14
N GLY A 262 -33.23 -7.38 19.41
CA GLY A 262 -33.78 -6.73 18.19
C GLY A 262 -34.39 -5.34 18.37
N ALA A 263 -34.32 -4.73 19.57
CA ALA A 263 -34.78 -3.36 19.80
C ALA A 263 -34.02 -2.34 18.91
N LYS A 264 -34.78 -1.57 18.13
CA LYS A 264 -34.27 -0.47 17.28
C LYS A 264 -34.50 0.87 17.98
N THR A 265 -33.59 1.83 17.76
CA THR A 265 -33.84 3.20 18.23
C THR A 265 -35.01 3.79 17.46
N GLY A 266 -36.03 4.28 18.19
CA GLY A 266 -37.26 4.79 17.59
C GLY A 266 -37.03 6.09 16.81
N ILE A 267 -37.75 6.27 15.71
CA ILE A 267 -37.61 7.46 14.84
C ILE A 267 -37.93 8.78 15.56
N ARG A 268 -38.86 8.75 16.53
CA ARG A 268 -39.20 9.91 17.38
C ARG A 268 -38.01 10.46 18.15
N PHE A 269 -37.11 9.58 18.55
CA PHE A 269 -35.88 9.95 19.23
C PHE A 269 -34.96 10.76 18.29
N TYR A 270 -34.82 10.32 17.03
CA TYR A 270 -34.03 11.06 16.04
C TYR A 270 -34.74 12.35 15.54
N ASP A 271 -36.07 12.40 15.51
CA ASP A 271 -36.82 13.65 15.28
C ASP A 271 -36.44 14.70 16.32
N LEU A 272 -36.41 14.34 17.61
CA LEU A 272 -35.95 15.24 18.68
C LEU A 272 -34.53 15.75 18.40
N LEU A 273 -33.57 14.84 18.18
CA LEU A 273 -32.17 15.19 17.97
C LEU A 273 -31.99 16.17 16.80
N THR A 274 -32.66 15.93 15.69
CA THR A 274 -32.51 16.72 14.46
C THR A 274 -33.03 18.15 14.56
N LYS A 275 -33.74 18.52 15.64
CA LYS A 275 -34.17 19.91 15.92
C LYS A 275 -33.02 20.78 16.44
N TYR A 276 -31.96 20.17 16.98
CA TYR A 276 -30.88 20.86 17.68
C TYR A 276 -29.60 20.94 16.86
N THR A 277 -28.88 22.04 16.98
CA THR A 277 -27.58 22.24 16.31
C THR A 277 -26.45 21.54 17.02
N TYR A 278 -26.48 21.51 18.36
CA TYR A 278 -25.44 20.94 19.19
C TYR A 278 -26.00 19.90 20.15
N ILE A 279 -25.17 18.97 20.61
CA ILE A 279 -25.56 17.97 21.61
C ILE A 279 -24.42 17.62 22.56
N VAL A 280 -24.74 17.50 23.84
CA VAL A 280 -23.79 17.11 24.89
C VAL A 280 -23.62 15.59 24.90
N CYS A 281 -22.38 15.11 24.75
CA CYS A 281 -22.03 13.70 24.64
C CYS A 281 -21.04 13.29 25.75
N PRO A 282 -21.47 13.20 27.02
CA PRO A 282 -20.56 12.86 28.11
C PRO A 282 -20.17 11.38 28.06
N SER A 283 -18.94 11.09 28.47
CA SER A 283 -18.39 9.73 28.52
C SER A 283 -19.30 8.76 29.28
N GLY A 284 -19.31 7.52 28.82
CA GLY A 284 -20.06 6.41 29.41
C GLY A 284 -19.13 5.53 30.25
N LEU A 285 -19.21 4.22 30.05
CA LEU A 285 -18.18 3.31 30.59
C LEU A 285 -16.83 3.49 29.88
N GLY A 286 -16.86 3.85 28.59
CA GLY A 286 -15.71 4.26 27.80
C GLY A 286 -15.75 5.75 27.44
N GLU A 287 -14.64 6.21 26.86
CA GLU A 287 -14.44 7.60 26.43
C GLU A 287 -15.25 7.91 25.16
N ASP A 288 -15.26 7.00 24.18
CA ASP A 288 -16.08 7.14 22.97
C ASP A 288 -17.53 6.74 23.26
N THR A 289 -18.49 7.38 22.59
CA THR A 289 -19.92 7.12 22.77
C THR A 289 -20.64 7.00 21.44
N HIS A 290 -21.57 6.06 21.33
CA HIS A 290 -22.45 5.98 20.15
C HIS A 290 -23.19 7.30 19.89
N ARG A 291 -23.53 8.06 20.95
CA ARG A 291 -24.25 9.34 20.83
C ARG A 291 -23.51 10.37 19.99
N LEU A 292 -22.18 10.41 20.10
CA LEU A 292 -21.33 11.25 19.25
C LEU A 292 -21.51 10.90 17.77
N TRP A 293 -21.46 9.61 17.44
CA TRP A 293 -21.60 9.14 16.06
C TRP A 293 -23.03 9.31 15.52
N GLU A 294 -24.05 9.06 16.34
CA GLU A 294 -25.45 9.36 16.00
C GLU A 294 -25.61 10.84 15.61
N ALA A 295 -25.02 11.75 16.39
CA ALA A 295 -25.06 13.19 16.13
C ALA A 295 -24.36 13.55 14.80
N LEU A 296 -23.13 13.07 14.60
CA LEU A 296 -22.37 13.34 13.38
C LEU A 296 -23.11 12.86 12.12
N TYR A 297 -23.68 11.65 12.15
CA TYR A 297 -24.45 11.14 11.02
C TYR A 297 -25.79 11.85 10.78
N LEU A 298 -26.30 12.60 11.75
CA LEU A 298 -27.48 13.45 11.61
C LEU A 298 -27.12 14.92 11.34
N GLY A 299 -25.83 15.25 11.21
CA GLY A 299 -25.33 16.60 10.95
C GLY A 299 -25.38 17.53 12.16
N ILE A 300 -25.41 16.99 13.37
CA ILE A 300 -25.46 17.69 14.65
C ILE A 300 -24.02 17.74 15.20
N VAL A 301 -23.62 18.87 15.81
CA VAL A 301 -22.28 19.08 16.36
C VAL A 301 -22.21 18.51 17.79
N PRO A 302 -21.53 17.37 18.04
CA PRO A 302 -21.32 16.86 19.38
C PRO A 302 -20.33 17.73 20.19
N ILE A 303 -20.57 17.79 21.50
CA ILE A 303 -19.71 18.44 22.49
C ILE A 303 -19.23 17.37 23.46
N VAL A 304 -17.91 17.25 23.62
CA VAL A 304 -17.23 16.26 24.47
C VAL A 304 -16.14 16.90 25.31
N LEU A 305 -15.64 16.17 26.32
CA LEU A 305 -14.38 16.51 26.99
C LEU A 305 -13.19 15.93 26.21
N LYS A 306 -12.05 16.61 26.27
CA LYS A 306 -10.76 16.12 25.75
C LYS A 306 -10.31 14.89 26.54
N SER A 307 -9.92 13.85 25.82
CA SER A 307 -9.32 12.63 26.37
C SER A 307 -8.24 12.07 25.43
N SER A 308 -7.71 10.88 25.72
CA SER A 308 -6.70 10.19 24.90
C SER A 308 -7.17 9.91 23.47
N ILE A 309 -8.48 9.85 23.22
CA ILE A 309 -9.06 9.63 21.88
C ILE A 309 -9.35 10.93 21.13
N SER A 310 -9.07 12.12 21.70
CA SER A 310 -9.26 13.43 21.04
C SER A 310 -8.73 13.52 19.60
N PRO A 311 -7.56 12.92 19.24
CA PRO A 311 -7.08 12.93 17.86
C PRO A 311 -8.04 12.28 16.84
N LEU A 312 -8.91 11.37 17.27
CA LEU A 312 -9.95 10.75 16.45
C LEU A 312 -10.90 11.78 15.81
N TYR A 313 -11.06 12.93 16.48
CA TYR A 313 -12.04 13.95 16.13
C TYR A 313 -11.44 15.14 15.38
N ALA A 314 -10.15 15.14 15.05
CA ALA A 314 -9.43 16.32 14.54
C ALA A 314 -10.07 16.95 13.29
N ASP A 315 -10.58 16.13 12.37
CA ASP A 315 -11.22 16.59 11.12
C ASP A 315 -12.77 16.58 11.17
N LEU A 316 -13.33 16.26 12.34
CA LEU A 316 -14.77 16.11 12.54
C LEU A 316 -15.34 17.36 13.22
N PRO A 317 -16.60 17.74 12.93
CA PRO A 317 -17.26 18.86 13.57
C PRO A 317 -17.65 18.53 15.02
N VAL A 318 -16.64 18.50 15.90
CA VAL A 318 -16.75 18.11 17.32
C VAL A 318 -16.14 19.22 18.18
N ILE A 319 -16.90 19.74 19.15
CA ILE A 319 -16.38 20.69 20.14
C ILE A 319 -15.75 19.91 21.29
N GLN A 320 -14.47 20.17 21.56
CA GLN A 320 -13.70 19.46 22.59
C GLN A 320 -13.27 20.41 23.72
N LEU A 321 -13.90 20.25 24.88
CA LEU A 321 -13.67 21.08 26.07
C LEU A 321 -12.64 20.44 26.99
N ARG A 322 -11.91 21.23 27.78
CA ARG A 322 -11.13 20.67 28.91
C ARG A 322 -12.01 20.42 30.13
N SER A 323 -13.08 21.22 30.27
CA SER A 323 -14.05 21.12 31.35
C SER A 323 -15.41 21.60 30.85
N TRP A 324 -16.49 21.06 31.39
CA TRP A 324 -17.84 21.49 31.02
C TRP A 324 -18.14 22.94 31.41
N HIS A 325 -17.35 23.54 32.31
CA HIS A 325 -17.44 24.95 32.67
C HIS A 325 -17.05 25.90 31.53
N GLU A 326 -16.33 25.40 30.51
CA GLU A 326 -15.95 26.18 29.32
C GLU A 326 -17.11 26.36 28.34
N LEU A 327 -18.21 25.63 28.51
CA LEU A 327 -19.33 25.68 27.57
C LEU A 327 -20.15 26.96 27.74
N THR A 328 -20.00 27.90 26.82
CA THR A 328 -20.74 29.17 26.78
C THR A 328 -21.36 29.43 25.39
N PRO A 329 -22.35 30.33 25.26
CA PRO A 329 -22.93 30.73 23.98
C PRO A 329 -21.89 31.22 22.95
N GLU A 330 -20.83 31.90 23.40
CA GLU A 330 -19.78 32.45 22.55
C GLU A 330 -18.96 31.34 21.91
N LEU A 331 -18.67 30.26 22.65
CA LEU A 331 -17.91 29.12 22.17
C LEU A 331 -18.63 28.39 21.02
N LEU A 332 -19.96 28.36 21.05
CA LEU A 332 -20.78 27.68 20.03
C LEU A 332 -20.62 28.30 18.63
N LYS A 333 -20.20 29.57 18.54
CA LYS A 333 -20.05 30.28 17.25
C LYS A 333 -18.84 29.81 16.44
N ASN A 334 -17.89 29.10 17.04
CA ASN A 334 -16.63 28.71 16.42
C ASN A 334 -16.55 27.18 16.24
N VAL A 335 -17.30 26.63 15.28
CA VAL A 335 -17.21 25.20 14.93
C VAL A 335 -16.26 24.98 13.76
N SER A 336 -15.19 24.24 13.98
CA SER A 336 -14.29 23.73 12.94
C SER A 336 -14.65 22.29 12.56
N GLY A 337 -14.43 21.86 11.31
CA GLY A 337 -14.58 20.47 10.86
C GLY A 337 -15.66 20.27 9.79
N ASN A 338 -15.71 19.07 9.19
CA ASN A 338 -16.55 18.80 8.02
C ASN A 338 -17.42 17.54 8.19
N PHE A 339 -18.75 17.68 8.05
CA PHE A 339 -19.70 16.55 8.04
C PHE A 339 -19.58 15.63 6.81
N GLN A 340 -18.76 16.00 5.83
CA GLN A 340 -18.39 15.18 4.67
C GLN A 340 -17.01 14.53 4.82
N SER A 341 -16.38 14.62 6.00
CA SER A 341 -15.07 14.04 6.25
C SER A 341 -15.03 12.55 5.89
N PRO A 342 -13.96 12.07 5.20
CA PRO A 342 -13.72 10.65 4.99
C PRO A 342 -13.73 9.85 6.30
N ASN A 343 -13.34 10.46 7.42
CA ASN A 343 -13.28 9.82 8.74
C ASN A 343 -14.67 9.44 9.30
N LEU A 344 -15.77 9.83 8.64
CA LEU A 344 -17.13 9.36 8.93
C LEU A 344 -17.51 8.08 8.16
N LYS A 345 -16.65 7.57 7.27
CA LYS A 345 -16.94 6.43 6.40
C LYS A 345 -16.23 5.18 6.89
N LEU A 346 -16.96 4.07 7.00
CA LEU A 346 -16.39 2.77 7.38
C LEU A 346 -15.22 2.40 6.48
N ARG A 347 -15.36 2.60 5.16
CA ARG A 347 -14.30 2.27 4.20
C ARG A 347 -12.95 2.89 4.52
N THR A 348 -12.93 4.14 4.99
CA THR A 348 -11.69 4.86 5.31
C THR A 348 -10.94 4.20 6.45
N TRP A 349 -11.67 3.79 7.50
CA TRP A 349 -11.07 3.07 8.61
C TRP A 349 -10.62 1.65 8.22
N VAL A 350 -11.41 0.95 7.41
CA VAL A 350 -11.02 -0.37 6.88
C VAL A 350 -9.76 -0.27 6.02
N GLU A 351 -9.66 0.74 5.15
CA GLU A 351 -8.47 1.03 4.35
C GLU A 351 -7.27 1.33 5.24
N MET A 352 -7.40 2.18 6.27
CA MET A 352 -6.33 2.48 7.22
C MET A 352 -5.84 1.25 7.99
N ILE A 353 -6.76 0.39 8.46
CA ILE A 353 -6.40 -0.85 9.16
C ILE A 353 -5.71 -1.81 8.19
N ARG A 354 -6.19 -1.95 6.96
CA ARG A 354 -5.56 -2.82 5.95
C ARG A 354 -4.17 -2.32 5.55
N SER A 355 -4.05 -1.02 5.28
CA SER A 355 -2.78 -0.39 4.96
C SER A 355 -1.78 -0.49 6.11
N SER A 356 -2.23 -0.70 7.35
CA SER A 356 -1.29 -0.86 8.47
C SER A 356 -0.44 -2.13 8.37
N LEU A 357 -0.93 -3.19 7.72
CA LEU A 357 -0.11 -4.37 7.41
C LEU A 357 0.79 -4.14 6.20
N ASP A 358 0.36 -3.29 5.28
CA ASP A 358 1.18 -2.83 4.16
C ASP A 358 2.37 -1.97 4.66
N VAL A 359 2.34 -1.52 5.93
CA VAL A 359 3.35 -0.65 6.55
C VAL A 359 4.53 -1.40 7.23
N GLN A 360 4.56 -2.74 7.26
CA GLN A 360 5.76 -3.50 7.71
C GLN A 360 6.01 -4.86 7.00
N LEU A 361 6.23 -4.83 5.71
CA LEU A 361 7.66 -4.82 5.33
C LEU A 361 7.98 -3.34 5.10
N PRO A 362 9.21 -2.89 5.39
CA PRO A 362 9.47 -1.48 5.55
C PRO A 362 8.97 -0.78 4.29
N GLY A 363 7.89 0.01 4.43
CA GLY A 363 7.54 0.95 3.39
C GLY A 363 8.79 1.77 3.14
N LEU A 364 9.11 2.05 1.89
CA LEU A 364 10.31 2.75 1.49
C LEU A 364 10.35 3.96 2.41
N ARG A 365 11.39 4.07 3.24
CA ARG A 365 11.60 5.31 4.01
C ARG A 365 11.55 6.54 3.09
N VAL A 366 11.75 6.29 1.80
CA VAL A 366 11.94 7.22 0.70
C VAL A 366 10.70 7.28 -0.18
N LYS A 367 9.98 8.40 -0.18
CA LYS A 367 8.89 8.63 -1.14
C LYS A 367 9.46 9.00 -2.51
N PRO A 368 8.71 8.82 -3.62
CA PRO A 368 9.09 9.41 -4.90
C PRO A 368 9.33 10.91 -4.73
N VAL A 369 10.34 11.43 -5.42
CA VAL A 369 10.75 12.84 -5.33
C VAL A 369 9.58 13.75 -5.74
N ASP A 370 9.27 14.71 -4.86
CA ASP A 370 8.36 15.81 -5.18
C ASP A 370 9.15 16.96 -5.83
N CYS A 371 9.05 17.08 -7.15
CA CYS A 371 9.77 18.09 -7.90
C CYS A 371 9.44 19.53 -7.50
N THR A 372 8.28 19.79 -6.89
CA THR A 372 7.95 21.15 -6.44
C THR A 372 8.87 21.65 -5.33
N GLN A 373 9.47 20.73 -4.57
CA GLN A 373 10.41 21.04 -3.49
C GLN A 373 11.82 21.29 -4.01
N LEU A 374 12.25 20.56 -5.04
CA LEU A 374 13.61 20.68 -5.59
C LEU A 374 13.80 21.94 -6.44
N PHE A 375 12.76 22.48 -7.10
CA PHE A 375 12.88 23.72 -7.88
C PHE A 375 13.24 24.96 -7.04
N ARG A 376 13.30 24.85 -5.71
CA ARG A 376 13.66 25.94 -4.77
C ARG A 376 15.03 25.71 -4.12
N LEU A 377 15.84 24.80 -4.65
CA LEU A 377 17.14 24.47 -4.07
C LEU A 377 18.15 25.62 -4.32
N ASP A 378 18.55 26.33 -3.28
CA ASP A 378 19.48 27.47 -3.37
C ASP A 378 20.89 27.07 -3.86
N ALA A 379 21.24 25.78 -3.74
CA ALA A 379 22.56 25.23 -4.12
C ALA A 379 22.64 24.73 -5.58
N ASP A 380 21.69 25.10 -6.44
CA ASP A 380 21.72 24.68 -7.85
C ASP A 380 22.93 25.30 -8.60
N PRO A 381 23.86 24.49 -9.14
CA PRO A 381 25.01 25.01 -9.87
C PRO A 381 24.61 25.83 -11.10
N ASN A 382 23.40 25.65 -11.65
CA ASN A 382 22.93 26.41 -12.79
C ASN A 382 22.41 27.81 -12.44
N ALA A 383 22.39 28.20 -11.16
CA ALA A 383 21.91 29.52 -10.70
C ALA A 383 20.51 29.87 -11.25
N GLY A 384 19.61 28.88 -11.29
CA GLY A 384 18.23 29.03 -11.79
C GLY A 384 18.07 28.96 -13.31
N GLN A 385 19.14 28.80 -14.09
CA GLN A 385 19.04 28.57 -15.53
C GLN A 385 18.69 27.12 -15.84
N ILE A 386 17.62 26.89 -16.60
CA ILE A 386 17.27 25.54 -17.07
C ILE A 386 17.96 25.30 -18.42
N ILE A 387 18.86 24.32 -18.45
CA ILE A 387 19.64 23.95 -19.65
C ILE A 387 19.14 22.61 -20.16
N VAL A 388 18.28 22.61 -21.19
CA VAL A 388 17.72 21.38 -21.76
C VAL A 388 18.29 21.12 -23.16
N ALA A 389 18.64 19.87 -23.43
CA ALA A 389 19.01 19.37 -24.75
C ALA A 389 17.93 18.40 -25.28
N GLU A 390 17.69 18.42 -26.59
CA GLU A 390 16.91 17.39 -27.29
C GLU A 390 17.88 16.29 -27.74
N THR A 391 17.55 15.02 -27.47
CA THR A 391 18.41 13.90 -27.83
C THR A 391 18.21 13.47 -29.29
N THR A 392 19.25 12.90 -29.90
CA THR A 392 19.19 12.27 -31.24
C THR A 392 18.79 10.79 -31.17
N SER A 393 18.53 10.26 -29.96
CA SER A 393 18.07 8.89 -29.75
C SER A 393 16.73 8.62 -30.45
N THR A 394 16.42 7.35 -30.69
CA THR A 394 15.12 6.94 -31.25
C THR A 394 14.44 5.95 -30.29
N PRO A 395 13.36 6.34 -29.59
CA PRO A 395 12.70 7.66 -29.61
C PRO A 395 13.54 8.79 -28.97
N SER A 396 13.31 10.04 -29.39
CA SER A 396 13.96 11.23 -28.82
C SER A 396 13.28 11.66 -27.52
N PHE A 397 14.02 12.36 -26.68
CA PHE A 397 13.51 12.95 -25.45
C PHE A 397 14.31 14.21 -25.08
N ARG A 398 13.81 14.97 -24.11
CA ARG A 398 14.49 16.14 -23.57
C ARG A 398 15.21 15.81 -22.26
N ILE A 399 16.44 16.27 -22.11
CA ILE A 399 17.22 16.05 -20.90
C ILE A 399 17.82 17.36 -20.40
N SER A 400 17.68 17.62 -19.11
CA SER A 400 18.28 18.78 -18.44
C SER A 400 19.71 18.46 -17.99
N LEU A 401 20.59 19.44 -18.11
CA LEU A 401 22.03 19.31 -17.89
C LEU A 401 22.48 20.26 -16.78
N HIS A 402 23.47 19.82 -16.00
CA HIS A 402 24.26 20.77 -15.22
C HIS A 402 25.06 21.66 -16.17
N ASN A 403 25.43 22.86 -15.75
CA ASN A 403 26.27 23.72 -16.54
C ASN A 403 27.67 23.11 -16.75
N GLU A 404 28.32 23.52 -17.84
CA GLU A 404 29.60 22.98 -18.30
C GLU A 404 30.71 23.01 -17.24
N LYS A 405 30.74 24.05 -16.38
CA LYS A 405 31.76 24.17 -15.34
C LYS A 405 31.58 23.12 -14.25
N PHE A 406 30.35 22.65 -14.02
CA PHE A 406 30.02 21.68 -12.98
C PHE A 406 30.10 20.24 -13.48
N ASP A 407 29.60 19.95 -14.69
CA ASP A 407 29.69 18.63 -15.33
C ASP A 407 29.95 18.77 -16.83
N SER A 408 31.22 18.96 -17.19
CA SER A 408 31.64 19.10 -18.59
C SER A 408 31.38 17.85 -19.42
N LEU A 409 31.44 16.66 -18.81
CA LEU A 409 31.26 15.38 -19.51
C LEU A 409 29.82 15.26 -20.03
N ARG A 410 28.82 15.46 -19.16
CA ARG A 410 27.41 15.34 -19.53
C ARG A 410 26.88 16.56 -20.25
N PHE A 411 27.53 17.73 -20.08
CA PHE A 411 27.19 18.92 -20.85
C PHE A 411 27.35 18.72 -22.36
N ARG A 412 28.23 17.81 -22.80
CA ARG A 412 28.44 17.47 -24.22
C ARG A 412 27.16 17.01 -24.94
N ILE A 413 26.19 16.46 -24.21
CA ILE A 413 24.87 16.09 -24.76
C ILE A 413 24.20 17.28 -25.45
N LYS A 414 24.46 18.52 -24.99
CA LYS A 414 23.93 19.74 -25.60
C LYS A 414 24.37 19.92 -27.06
N ALA A 415 25.59 19.52 -27.39
CA ALA A 415 26.15 19.65 -28.74
C ALA A 415 25.96 18.35 -29.56
N GLU A 416 26.12 17.20 -28.91
CA GLU A 416 26.17 15.90 -29.59
C GLU A 416 24.80 15.22 -29.70
N GLY A 417 23.84 15.56 -28.83
CA GLY A 417 22.53 14.90 -28.74
C GLY A 417 22.58 13.47 -28.16
N GLU A 418 23.76 12.96 -27.84
CA GLU A 418 24.01 11.59 -27.39
C GLU A 418 24.77 11.57 -26.05
N TYR A 419 24.55 10.50 -25.30
CA TYR A 419 25.35 10.16 -24.12
C TYR A 419 26.64 9.46 -24.52
N TYR A 420 27.69 9.59 -23.71
CA TYR A 420 29.01 9.06 -24.04
C TYR A 420 29.04 7.51 -24.12
N GLU A 421 28.20 6.83 -23.36
CA GLU A 421 28.08 5.36 -23.34
C GLU A 421 27.11 4.85 -24.44
N LYS A 422 27.51 5.03 -25.69
CA LYS A 422 26.68 4.64 -26.85
C LYS A 422 26.42 3.14 -26.91
N GLY A 423 27.37 2.31 -26.48
CA GLY A 423 27.23 0.86 -26.41
C GLY A 423 26.17 0.43 -25.40
N VAL A 424 26.18 1.03 -24.20
CA VAL A 424 25.17 0.77 -23.16
C VAL A 424 23.78 1.22 -23.62
N THR A 425 23.68 2.39 -24.27
CA THR A 425 22.41 2.85 -24.86
C THR A 425 21.89 1.89 -25.94
N SER A 426 22.78 1.26 -26.70
CA SER A 426 22.43 0.24 -27.70
C SER A 426 21.91 -1.04 -27.06
N ILE A 427 22.49 -1.48 -25.93
CA ILE A 427 21.99 -2.63 -25.14
C ILE A 427 20.59 -2.34 -24.59
N PHE A 428 20.35 -1.15 -24.04
CA PHE A 428 19.01 -0.73 -23.59
C PHE A 428 17.99 -0.83 -24.73
N ARG A 429 18.36 -0.32 -25.91
CA ARG A 429 17.51 -0.43 -27.10
C ARG A 429 17.25 -1.89 -27.46
N GLU A 430 18.27 -2.73 -27.52
CA GLU A 430 18.11 -4.15 -27.84
C GLU A 430 17.18 -4.88 -26.85
N ILE A 431 17.33 -4.60 -25.56
CA ILE A 431 16.52 -5.23 -24.51
C ILE A 431 15.05 -4.79 -24.60
N LEU A 432 14.78 -3.51 -24.83
CA LEU A 432 13.46 -2.91 -24.68
C LEU A 432 12.66 -2.81 -25.98
N LEU A 433 13.32 -2.74 -27.14
CA LEU A 433 12.67 -2.56 -28.44
C LEU A 433 11.66 -3.69 -28.72
N ASN A 434 10.49 -3.32 -29.25
CA ASN A 434 9.38 -4.21 -29.59
C ASN A 434 8.81 -5.04 -28.43
N ARG A 435 9.10 -4.68 -27.17
CA ARG A 435 8.44 -5.28 -26.01
C ARG A 435 7.14 -4.55 -25.67
N PRO A 436 6.12 -5.25 -25.13
CA PRO A 436 4.97 -4.58 -24.55
C PRO A 436 5.43 -3.68 -23.37
N PRO A 437 4.61 -2.69 -22.97
CA PRO A 437 4.89 -1.91 -21.77
C PRO A 437 5.18 -2.81 -20.57
N GLY A 438 6.29 -2.50 -19.89
CA GLY A 438 6.84 -3.28 -18.78
C GLY A 438 7.59 -2.37 -17.81
N ILE A 439 8.33 -2.94 -16.88
CA ILE A 439 9.06 -2.17 -15.85
C ILE A 439 10.56 -2.16 -16.16
N VAL A 440 11.19 -0.99 -16.01
CA VAL A 440 12.63 -0.80 -15.94
C VAL A 440 12.98 -0.25 -14.55
N VAL A 441 13.96 -0.89 -13.89
CA VAL A 441 14.52 -0.42 -12.62
C VAL A 441 15.93 0.09 -12.90
N ASP A 442 16.18 1.36 -12.61
CA ASP A 442 17.43 2.06 -12.88
C ASP A 442 18.08 2.51 -11.56
N VAL A 443 19.09 1.77 -11.10
CA VAL A 443 19.81 2.06 -9.86
C VAL A 443 21.09 2.82 -10.19
N GLY A 444 21.18 4.06 -9.71
CA GLY A 444 22.22 5.03 -10.08
C GLY A 444 21.89 5.72 -11.40
N MET A 445 20.72 6.38 -11.45
CA MET A 445 20.22 6.98 -12.69
C MET A 445 21.01 8.22 -13.14
N ASN A 446 21.80 8.85 -12.25
CA ASN A 446 22.48 10.10 -12.52
C ASN A 446 21.48 11.20 -12.94
N ILE A 447 21.78 11.98 -13.98
CA ILE A 447 20.84 12.96 -14.56
C ILE A 447 19.66 12.32 -15.33
N GLY A 448 19.60 10.98 -15.42
CA GLY A 448 18.42 10.24 -15.88
C GLY A 448 18.39 9.81 -17.34
N TRP A 449 19.54 9.73 -18.05
CA TRP A 449 19.57 9.35 -19.48
C TRP A 449 18.82 8.05 -19.77
N TYR A 450 19.19 6.96 -19.11
CA TYR A 450 18.59 5.63 -19.32
C TYR A 450 17.14 5.56 -18.86
N SER A 451 16.82 6.22 -17.75
CA SER A 451 15.46 6.36 -17.24
C SER A 451 14.53 7.08 -18.22
N LEU A 452 14.95 8.22 -18.77
CA LEU A 452 14.16 8.99 -19.73
C LEU A 452 14.03 8.24 -21.06
N TYR A 453 15.09 7.60 -21.53
CA TYR A 453 15.05 6.80 -22.76
C TYR A 453 14.10 5.61 -22.66
N SER A 454 14.16 4.86 -21.54
CA SER A 454 13.24 3.76 -21.25
C SER A 454 11.79 4.22 -21.19
N ARG A 455 11.55 5.41 -20.63
CA ARG A 455 10.21 6.02 -20.58
C ARG A 455 9.71 6.45 -21.95
N ALA A 456 10.58 7.01 -22.80
CA ALA A 456 10.26 7.36 -24.18
C ALA A 456 9.86 6.13 -25.01
N MET A 457 10.45 4.96 -24.74
CA MET A 457 10.05 3.68 -25.34
C MET A 457 8.71 3.12 -24.83
N GLY A 458 8.08 3.76 -23.84
CA GLY A 458 6.76 3.36 -23.33
C GLY A 458 6.78 2.46 -22.10
N HIS A 459 7.93 2.27 -21.47
CA HIS A 459 8.04 1.49 -20.23
C HIS A 459 7.82 2.34 -18.98
N SER A 460 7.36 1.70 -17.91
CA SER A 460 7.34 2.29 -16.57
C SER A 460 8.74 2.24 -15.98
N VAL A 461 9.15 3.29 -15.26
CA VAL A 461 10.51 3.41 -14.73
C VAL A 461 10.47 3.69 -13.23
N PHE A 462 11.31 2.96 -12.50
CA PHE A 462 11.64 3.17 -11.10
C PHE A 462 13.13 3.46 -11.00
N ALA A 463 13.49 4.69 -10.65
CA ALA A 463 14.88 5.15 -10.69
C ALA A 463 15.41 5.65 -9.34
N PHE A 464 16.68 5.42 -9.04
CA PHE A 464 17.29 5.76 -7.76
C PHE A 464 18.56 6.59 -7.94
N GLU A 465 18.66 7.71 -7.22
CA GLU A 465 19.81 8.60 -7.24
C GLU A 465 19.98 9.30 -5.89
N PRO A 466 21.08 9.05 -5.13
CA PRO A 466 21.31 9.72 -3.87
C PRO A 466 21.71 11.21 -4.01
N ASN A 467 22.25 11.64 -5.16
CA ASN A 467 22.63 13.02 -5.39
C ASN A 467 21.41 13.91 -5.75
N VAL A 468 21.01 14.76 -4.81
CA VAL A 468 19.86 15.66 -4.97
C VAL A 468 19.98 16.61 -6.19
N LEU A 469 21.20 17.01 -6.57
CA LEU A 469 21.41 17.86 -7.75
C LEU A 469 21.08 17.12 -9.05
N ASN A 470 21.39 15.82 -9.11
CA ASN A 470 21.00 14.98 -10.25
C ASN A 470 19.47 14.76 -10.27
N CYS A 471 18.84 14.59 -9.10
CA CYS A 471 17.37 14.56 -9.00
C CYS A 471 16.72 15.86 -9.49
N LEU A 472 17.33 17.02 -9.26
CA LEU A 472 16.85 18.31 -9.79
C LEU A 472 16.87 18.32 -11.33
N ARG A 473 17.97 17.87 -11.96
CA ARG A 473 18.05 17.71 -13.43
C ARG A 473 16.99 16.73 -13.95
N MET A 474 16.73 15.66 -13.22
CA MET A 474 15.65 14.73 -13.57
C MET A 474 14.26 15.40 -13.48
N CYS A 475 13.99 16.20 -12.46
CA CYS A 475 12.75 16.98 -12.34
C CYS A 475 12.52 17.94 -13.52
N GLU A 476 13.56 18.66 -13.93
CA GLU A 476 13.52 19.55 -15.10
C GLU A 476 13.27 18.77 -16.39
N SER A 477 13.91 17.60 -16.55
CA SER A 477 13.72 16.71 -17.70
C SER A 477 12.29 16.17 -17.77
N VAL A 478 11.75 15.67 -16.65
CA VAL A 478 10.37 15.17 -16.55
C VAL A 478 9.37 16.27 -16.89
N ARG A 479 9.62 17.52 -16.44
CA ARG A 479 8.80 18.67 -16.81
C ARG A 479 8.91 19.01 -18.29
N ALA A 480 10.11 18.99 -18.87
CA ALA A 480 10.35 19.28 -20.29
C ALA A 480 9.66 18.28 -21.23
N ASN A 481 9.53 17.01 -20.81
CA ASN A 481 8.83 15.95 -21.55
C ASN A 481 7.34 15.79 -21.19
N LYS A 482 6.82 16.56 -20.22
CA LYS A 482 5.43 16.46 -19.71
C LYS A 482 5.09 15.09 -19.11
N TRP A 483 6.03 14.48 -18.38
CA TRP A 483 5.88 13.12 -17.80
C TRP A 483 5.65 13.08 -16.28
N THR A 484 5.23 14.19 -15.67
CA THR A 484 5.16 14.39 -14.21
C THR A 484 4.40 13.32 -13.43
N SER A 485 3.45 12.61 -14.05
CA SER A 485 2.66 11.54 -13.42
C SER A 485 3.08 10.11 -13.80
N SER A 486 4.10 9.94 -14.66
CA SER A 486 4.37 8.66 -15.34
C SER A 486 5.78 8.09 -15.13
N LEU A 487 6.64 8.77 -14.38
CA LEU A 487 7.99 8.33 -14.05
C LEU A 487 8.20 8.48 -12.54
N LYS A 488 8.59 7.41 -11.85
CA LYS A 488 8.87 7.41 -10.41
C LYS A 488 10.38 7.34 -10.19
N PHE A 489 10.92 8.30 -9.44
CA PHE A 489 12.31 8.28 -9.02
C PHE A 489 12.45 8.73 -7.58
N TYR A 490 13.53 8.30 -6.94
CA TYR A 490 13.73 8.37 -5.50
C TYR A 490 15.09 8.98 -5.19
N ASN A 491 15.14 9.95 -4.27
CA ASN A 491 16.40 10.50 -3.79
C ASN A 491 16.96 9.60 -2.69
N ALA A 492 17.52 8.46 -3.09
CA ALA A 492 18.04 7.46 -2.18
C ALA A 492 19.06 6.54 -2.86
N GLY A 493 19.89 5.93 -2.01
CA GLY A 493 20.72 4.80 -2.38
C GLY A 493 19.96 3.47 -2.34
N VAL A 494 20.52 2.46 -2.98
CA VAL A 494 20.04 1.08 -2.92
C VAL A 494 21.18 0.19 -2.45
N GLY A 495 20.89 -0.77 -1.58
CA GLY A 495 21.87 -1.69 -1.03
C GLY A 495 21.25 -2.96 -0.47
N ASN A 496 22.02 -3.72 0.31
CA ASN A 496 21.59 -4.98 0.92
C ASN A 496 20.95 -4.83 2.30
N LYS A 497 20.91 -3.61 2.84
CA LYS A 497 20.31 -3.27 4.13
C LYS A 497 19.72 -1.88 4.05
N GLU A 498 18.57 -1.71 4.70
CA GLU A 498 17.97 -0.39 4.86
C GLU A 498 18.67 0.42 5.94
N GLY A 499 18.72 1.73 5.77
CA GLY A 499 19.29 2.62 6.76
C GLY A 499 19.67 3.96 6.17
N VAL A 500 20.65 4.59 6.81
CA VAL A 500 21.23 5.86 6.36
C VAL A 500 22.73 5.63 6.18
N MET A 501 23.27 6.03 5.03
CA MET A 501 24.70 5.89 4.70
C MET A 501 25.30 7.22 4.28
N GLN A 502 26.63 7.33 4.40
CA GLN A 502 27.35 8.51 3.92
C GLN A 502 27.58 8.42 2.41
N LEU A 503 27.28 9.51 1.69
CA LEU A 503 27.59 9.65 0.28
C LEU A 503 28.99 10.25 0.10
N SER A 504 29.81 9.66 -0.79
CA SER A 504 31.14 10.18 -1.09
C SER A 504 31.09 11.49 -1.88
N LYS A 505 32.04 12.39 -1.60
CA LYS A 505 32.26 13.63 -2.32
C LYS A 505 33.37 13.47 -3.35
N THR A 506 33.06 13.63 -4.62
CA THR A 506 34.01 13.58 -5.74
C THR A 506 33.86 14.80 -6.66
N SER A 507 34.86 15.10 -7.48
CA SER A 507 34.83 16.23 -8.43
C SER A 507 33.89 15.97 -9.62
N ASN A 508 33.64 14.71 -9.97
CA ASN A 508 32.64 14.30 -10.95
C ASN A 508 31.33 13.95 -10.21
N PRO A 509 30.25 14.74 -10.34
CA PRO A 509 28.98 14.50 -9.64
C PRO A 509 28.34 13.13 -9.94
N GLY A 510 28.69 12.52 -11.07
CA GLY A 510 28.25 11.18 -11.45
C GLY A 510 29.03 10.04 -10.80
N ALA A 511 30.21 10.31 -10.23
CA ALA A 511 31.09 9.29 -9.64
C ALA A 511 30.93 9.16 -8.11
N ARG A 512 29.77 9.56 -7.56
CA ARG A 512 29.49 9.54 -6.12
C ARG A 512 29.00 8.15 -5.72
N SER A 513 29.47 7.64 -4.59
CA SER A 513 29.26 6.25 -4.17
C SER A 513 28.96 6.15 -2.68
N LEU A 514 28.33 5.05 -2.27
CA LEU A 514 28.09 4.69 -0.87
C LEU A 514 29.23 3.87 -0.25
N VAL A 515 30.26 3.54 -1.02
CA VAL A 515 31.50 2.98 -0.48
C VAL A 515 32.06 3.98 0.54
N LYS A 516 32.43 3.49 1.73
CA LYS A 516 32.85 4.32 2.87
C LYS A 516 33.82 5.42 2.41
N PRO A 517 33.46 6.71 2.53
CA PRO A 517 34.32 7.79 2.08
C PRO A 517 35.59 7.85 2.93
N MET A 518 36.70 8.27 2.32
CA MET A 518 37.91 8.64 3.07
C MET A 518 37.62 9.86 3.96
N GLN A 519 38.38 10.01 5.04
CA GLN A 519 38.20 11.10 6.00
C GLN A 519 38.25 12.47 5.29
N GLY A 520 37.18 13.26 5.39
CA GLY A 520 37.06 14.57 4.71
C GLY A 520 36.39 14.57 3.32
N GLN A 521 35.97 13.40 2.80
CA GLN A 521 35.27 13.28 1.51
C GLN A 521 33.80 12.83 1.66
N SER A 522 33.09 13.37 2.66
CA SER A 522 31.66 13.09 2.88
C SER A 522 30.81 14.27 2.39
N GLU A 523 29.75 13.99 1.62
CA GLU A 523 28.83 15.02 1.11
C GLU A 523 27.48 15.05 1.85
N GLY A 524 27.27 14.12 2.79
CA GLY A 524 26.07 14.06 3.61
C GLY A 524 25.58 12.64 3.86
N LEU A 525 24.44 12.56 4.53
CA LEU A 525 23.73 11.32 4.83
C LEU A 525 22.56 11.14 3.84
N VAL A 526 22.42 9.94 3.29
CA VAL A 526 21.33 9.57 2.39
C VAL A 526 20.65 8.30 2.87
N ASP A 527 19.33 8.23 2.66
CA ASP A 527 18.58 7.00 2.91
C ASP A 527 18.99 5.92 1.92
N VAL A 528 19.04 4.68 2.41
CA VAL A 528 19.33 3.48 1.63
C VAL A 528 18.19 2.48 1.81
N ILE A 529 17.74 1.91 0.70
CA ILE A 529 16.65 0.93 0.65
C ILE A 529 17.13 -0.38 0.02
N THR A 530 16.32 -1.43 0.05
CA THR A 530 16.58 -2.68 -0.70
C THR A 530 15.59 -2.84 -1.85
N LEU A 531 16.01 -3.48 -2.95
CA LEU A 531 15.08 -3.77 -4.06
C LEU A 531 14.01 -4.79 -3.67
N ASP A 532 14.30 -5.67 -2.71
CA ASP A 532 13.29 -6.57 -2.16
C ASP A 532 12.17 -5.82 -1.43
N SER A 533 12.49 -4.77 -0.66
CA SER A 533 11.48 -3.92 -0.01
C SER A 533 10.65 -3.18 -1.06
N LEU A 534 11.32 -2.55 -2.03
CA LEU A 534 10.66 -1.86 -3.15
C LEU A 534 9.68 -2.77 -3.90
N ALA A 535 10.14 -3.98 -4.25
CA ALA A 535 9.34 -4.94 -4.99
C ALA A 535 8.09 -5.33 -4.24
N GLN A 536 8.21 -5.53 -2.94
CA GLN A 536 7.11 -6.02 -2.15
C GLN A 536 6.12 -4.90 -1.78
N GLU A 537 6.56 -3.65 -1.63
CA GLU A 537 5.65 -2.48 -1.55
C GLU A 537 4.83 -2.24 -2.81
N ASN A 538 5.45 -2.42 -3.98
CA ASN A 538 4.76 -2.26 -5.26
C ASN A 538 3.99 -3.53 -5.67
N GLY A 539 3.93 -4.55 -4.81
CA GLY A 539 3.20 -5.80 -5.06
C GLY A 539 3.76 -6.64 -6.21
N TRP A 540 5.04 -6.49 -6.54
CA TRP A 540 5.67 -7.19 -7.66
C TRP A 540 5.76 -8.70 -7.42
N THR A 541 6.01 -9.14 -6.19
CA THR A 541 6.26 -10.55 -5.84
C THR A 541 5.00 -11.43 -5.68
N GLY A 542 3.83 -10.97 -6.15
CA GLY A 542 2.58 -11.75 -6.21
C GLY A 542 2.38 -12.48 -7.56
N ASN A 543 1.26 -13.22 -7.71
CA ASN A 543 0.84 -13.85 -8.98
C ASN A 543 0.35 -12.79 -10.01
N HIS A 544 1.20 -11.83 -10.35
CA HIS A 544 0.92 -10.76 -11.30
C HIS A 544 1.61 -11.05 -12.65
N PRO A 545 0.98 -10.73 -13.79
CA PRO A 545 1.59 -10.87 -15.11
C PRO A 545 2.60 -9.74 -15.44
N LEU A 546 3.20 -9.09 -14.43
CA LEU A 546 4.13 -7.98 -14.63
C LEU A 546 5.55 -8.52 -14.85
N THR A 547 6.24 -8.04 -15.88
CA THR A 547 7.65 -8.37 -16.14
C THR A 547 8.54 -7.14 -15.95
N ILE A 548 9.61 -7.29 -15.20
CA ILE A 548 10.70 -6.31 -15.15
C ILE A 548 11.64 -6.64 -16.30
N HIS A 549 11.60 -5.86 -17.36
CA HIS A 549 12.40 -6.12 -18.54
C HIS A 549 13.89 -5.91 -18.30
N LEU A 550 14.24 -4.95 -17.45
CA LEU A 550 15.62 -4.60 -17.17
C LEU A 550 15.78 -4.06 -15.74
N LEU A 551 16.74 -4.62 -15.02
CA LEU A 551 17.35 -4.04 -13.83
C LEU A 551 18.75 -3.53 -14.19
N LYS A 552 18.96 -2.22 -14.25
CA LYS A 552 20.28 -1.60 -14.41
C LYS A 552 20.85 -1.24 -13.04
N VAL A 553 22.11 -1.58 -12.82
CA VAL A 553 22.84 -1.30 -11.59
C VAL A 553 24.21 -0.73 -11.94
N ASP A 554 24.38 0.56 -11.77
CA ASP A 554 25.69 1.21 -11.85
C ASP A 554 25.71 2.29 -10.76
N VAL A 555 26.41 1.97 -9.68
CA VAL A 555 26.42 2.70 -8.41
C VAL A 555 27.86 2.88 -7.91
N GLU A 556 28.79 2.92 -8.85
CA GLU A 556 30.19 3.25 -8.65
C GLU A 556 30.86 2.37 -7.58
N GLY A 557 30.64 1.05 -7.66
CA GLY A 557 31.32 0.06 -6.82
C GLY A 557 30.53 -0.50 -5.65
N PHE A 558 29.22 -0.25 -5.60
CA PHE A 558 28.27 -0.77 -4.59
C PHE A 558 27.28 -1.80 -5.20
N GLU A 559 27.56 -2.28 -6.41
CA GLU A 559 26.73 -3.21 -7.20
C GLU A 559 26.47 -4.53 -6.47
N PRO A 560 27.46 -5.18 -5.81
CA PRO A 560 27.23 -6.42 -5.08
C PRO A 560 26.16 -6.27 -3.99
N GLN A 561 26.16 -5.14 -3.28
CA GLN A 561 25.18 -4.84 -2.24
C GLN A 561 23.78 -4.66 -2.84
N VAL A 562 23.65 -3.99 -3.99
CA VAL A 562 22.36 -3.85 -4.67
C VAL A 562 21.81 -5.23 -5.06
N ILE A 563 22.65 -6.08 -5.67
CA ILE A 563 22.28 -7.46 -6.06
C ILE A 563 21.83 -8.27 -4.83
N LEU A 564 22.61 -8.23 -3.74
CA LEU A 564 22.31 -8.95 -2.52
C LEU A 564 21.10 -8.37 -1.76
N GLY A 565 20.70 -7.14 -2.06
CA GLY A 565 19.45 -6.51 -1.60
C GLY A 565 18.23 -6.81 -2.48
N ALA A 566 18.41 -7.56 -3.57
CA ALA A 566 17.39 -7.94 -4.53
C ALA A 566 17.15 -9.46 -4.54
N LYS A 567 17.55 -10.19 -3.50
CA LYS A 567 17.56 -11.66 -3.50
C LYS A 567 16.18 -12.23 -3.81
N ARG A 568 15.14 -11.80 -3.07
CA ARG A 568 13.76 -12.29 -3.29
C ARG A 568 13.20 -11.85 -4.64
N LEU A 569 13.50 -10.62 -5.05
CA LEU A 569 13.08 -10.10 -6.35
C LEU A 569 13.68 -10.92 -7.50
N LEU A 570 14.97 -11.25 -7.45
CA LEU A 570 15.62 -12.04 -8.48
C LEU A 570 15.14 -13.50 -8.46
N GLU A 571 14.99 -14.10 -7.28
CA GLU A 571 14.44 -15.46 -7.09
C GLU A 571 13.00 -15.61 -7.62
N SER A 572 12.22 -14.53 -7.65
CA SER A 572 10.85 -14.54 -8.20
C SER A 572 10.77 -14.80 -9.70
N GLY A 573 11.89 -14.64 -10.43
CA GLY A 573 11.93 -14.79 -11.90
C GLY A 573 11.28 -13.64 -12.68
N LEU A 574 10.89 -12.55 -12.02
CA LEU A 574 10.23 -11.40 -12.67
C LEU A 574 11.19 -10.52 -13.49
N VAL A 575 12.48 -10.51 -13.12
CA VAL A 575 13.52 -9.73 -13.79
C VAL A 575 14.07 -10.53 -14.97
N SER A 576 13.86 -10.05 -16.19
CA SER A 576 14.31 -10.75 -17.40
C SER A 576 15.81 -10.54 -17.68
N ASN A 577 16.29 -9.32 -17.43
CA ASN A 577 17.66 -8.92 -17.72
C ASN A 577 18.22 -8.07 -16.58
N ILE A 578 19.49 -8.28 -16.28
CA ILE A 578 20.28 -7.45 -15.35
C ILE A 578 21.45 -6.87 -16.13
N LEU A 579 21.68 -5.57 -16.03
CA LEU A 579 22.85 -4.91 -16.58
C LEU A 579 23.63 -4.24 -15.45
N THR A 580 24.89 -4.65 -15.25
CA THR A 580 25.74 -4.14 -14.17
C THR A 580 27.04 -3.57 -14.72
N GLU A 581 27.52 -2.45 -14.16
CA GLU A 581 28.90 -2.00 -14.37
C GLU A 581 29.80 -2.55 -13.27
N GLU A 582 30.71 -3.47 -13.62
CA GLU A 582 31.64 -4.08 -12.68
C GLU A 582 33.03 -3.46 -12.81
N ARG A 583 33.66 -3.18 -11.65
CA ARG A 583 35.10 -2.91 -11.58
C ARG A 583 35.80 -4.24 -11.38
N SER A 584 36.96 -4.50 -11.97
CA SER A 584 37.67 -5.80 -11.87
C SER A 584 38.10 -6.24 -10.44
N ARG A 585 37.15 -6.47 -9.52
CA ARG A 585 37.33 -6.75 -8.09
C ARG A 585 37.00 -8.20 -7.83
N THR A 586 37.95 -8.93 -7.26
CA THR A 586 37.75 -10.33 -6.85
C THR A 586 37.50 -10.43 -5.34
N ASP A 587 36.83 -9.44 -4.75
CA ASP A 587 36.51 -9.48 -3.33
C ASP A 587 35.37 -10.46 -3.03
N PRO A 588 35.28 -11.01 -1.80
CA PRO A 588 34.30 -12.04 -1.47
C PRO A 588 32.84 -11.64 -1.70
N LEU A 589 32.51 -10.36 -1.54
CA LEU A 589 31.13 -9.88 -1.68
C LEU A 589 30.70 -9.85 -3.14
N THR A 590 31.60 -9.39 -4.02
CA THR A 590 31.40 -9.43 -5.48
C THR A 590 31.21 -10.86 -5.97
N LEU A 591 32.03 -11.80 -5.49
CA LEU A 591 31.87 -13.22 -5.80
C LEU A 591 30.54 -13.78 -5.26
N GLU A 592 30.12 -13.41 -4.05
CA GLU A 592 28.82 -13.84 -3.50
C GLU A 592 27.66 -13.37 -4.40
N ALA A 593 27.67 -12.09 -4.80
CA ALA A 593 26.62 -11.50 -5.63
C ALA A 593 26.50 -12.19 -7.00
N TYR A 594 27.62 -12.41 -7.69
CA TYR A 594 27.58 -13.06 -9.00
C TYR A 594 27.28 -14.56 -8.93
N ASN A 595 27.79 -15.27 -7.92
CA ASN A 595 27.38 -16.65 -7.69
C ASN A 595 25.88 -16.74 -7.40
N PHE A 596 25.33 -15.76 -6.69
CA PHE A 596 23.90 -15.71 -6.42
C PHE A 596 23.06 -15.55 -7.69
N ILE A 597 23.36 -14.58 -8.58
CA ILE A 597 22.57 -14.42 -9.82
C ILE A 597 22.66 -15.65 -10.72
N VAL A 598 23.82 -16.31 -10.79
CA VAL A 598 23.99 -17.54 -11.57
C VAL A 598 23.19 -18.69 -10.95
N LYS A 599 23.20 -18.82 -9.62
CA LYS A 599 22.40 -19.81 -8.89
C LYS A 599 20.90 -19.63 -9.15
N VAL A 600 20.41 -18.38 -9.26
CA VAL A 600 19.01 -18.08 -9.58
C VAL A 600 18.65 -18.45 -11.03
N GLY A 601 19.65 -18.55 -11.92
CA GLY A 601 19.46 -18.98 -13.31
C GLY A 601 19.77 -17.92 -14.35
N TYR A 602 20.49 -16.85 -14.00
CA TYR A 602 20.97 -15.86 -14.96
C TYR A 602 22.28 -16.32 -15.60
N LYS A 603 22.33 -16.26 -16.93
CA LYS A 603 23.54 -16.53 -17.72
C LYS A 603 24.07 -15.23 -18.32
N LEU A 604 25.40 -15.08 -18.36
CA LEU A 604 26.03 -13.94 -19.01
C LEU A 604 25.75 -13.97 -20.52
N HIS A 605 25.16 -12.89 -21.02
CA HIS A 605 24.78 -12.73 -22.42
C HIS A 605 25.73 -11.81 -23.18
N PHE A 606 26.27 -10.78 -22.51
CA PHE A 606 27.22 -9.84 -23.12
C PHE A 606 28.21 -9.29 -22.09
N LEU A 607 29.44 -9.05 -22.56
CA LEU A 607 30.55 -8.45 -21.81
C LEU A 607 31.14 -7.29 -22.63
N GLY A 608 30.94 -6.07 -22.14
CA GLY A 608 31.42 -4.84 -22.79
C GLY A 608 32.37 -4.03 -21.92
N ASP A 609 33.08 -3.10 -22.54
CA ASP A 609 33.94 -2.11 -21.86
C ASP A 609 33.12 -1.03 -21.16
N HIS A 610 33.80 -0.04 -20.58
CA HIS A 610 33.23 1.16 -19.94
C HIS A 610 32.37 2.06 -20.86
N LEU A 611 32.37 1.84 -22.18
CA LEU A 611 31.47 2.53 -23.12
C LEU A 611 30.32 1.62 -23.59
N GLY A 612 30.35 0.34 -23.18
CA GLY A 612 29.41 -0.70 -23.56
C GLY A 612 29.72 -1.37 -24.90
N HIS A 613 30.92 -1.18 -25.47
CA HIS A 613 31.36 -1.92 -26.67
C HIS A 613 31.90 -3.29 -26.27
N ALA A 614 31.68 -4.31 -27.11
CA ALA A 614 32.19 -5.66 -26.83
C ALA A 614 33.71 -5.63 -26.64
N CYS A 615 34.19 -6.00 -25.45
CA CYS A 615 35.63 -6.06 -25.13
C CYS A 615 36.17 -7.49 -25.13
N ALA A 616 35.30 -8.49 -24.95
CA ALA A 616 35.64 -9.89 -25.10
C ALA A 616 35.24 -10.40 -26.49
N SER A 617 36.10 -11.24 -27.09
CA SER A 617 35.76 -11.96 -28.32
C SER A 617 34.62 -12.96 -28.06
N GLY A 618 33.84 -13.30 -29.09
CA GLY A 618 32.80 -14.33 -28.99
C GLY A 618 33.32 -15.64 -28.38
N ALA A 619 34.51 -16.08 -28.82
CA ALA A 619 35.19 -17.26 -28.27
C ALA A 619 35.54 -17.14 -26.77
N SER A 620 35.79 -15.94 -26.26
CA SER A 620 36.07 -15.73 -24.83
C SER A 620 34.79 -15.80 -24.01
N LEU A 621 33.69 -15.23 -24.52
CA LEU A 621 32.38 -15.34 -23.89
C LEU A 621 31.84 -16.78 -23.92
N ASP A 622 32.05 -17.51 -25.01
CA ASP A 622 31.70 -18.93 -25.13
C ASP A 622 32.47 -19.77 -24.11
N ARG A 623 33.78 -19.51 -23.96
CA ARG A 623 34.61 -20.18 -22.95
C ARG A 623 34.10 -19.94 -21.53
N VAL A 624 33.64 -18.73 -21.20
CA VAL A 624 32.99 -18.48 -19.89
C VAL A 624 31.73 -19.34 -19.79
N ASN A 625 30.89 -19.31 -20.82
CA ASN A 625 29.61 -20.01 -20.88
C ASN A 625 29.68 -21.54 -20.89
N ASP A 626 30.81 -22.15 -21.26
CA ASP A 626 31.08 -23.59 -21.12
C ASP A 626 31.12 -24.08 -19.65
N PHE A 627 31.32 -23.15 -18.72
CA PHE A 627 31.29 -23.42 -17.28
C PHE A 627 29.93 -23.09 -16.65
N TYR A 628 28.93 -22.65 -17.41
CA TYR A 628 27.63 -22.32 -16.84
C TYR A 628 27.00 -23.52 -16.11
N GLY A 629 26.62 -23.32 -14.84
CA GLY A 629 26.15 -24.39 -13.95
C GLY A 629 27.26 -25.13 -13.19
N LYS A 630 28.54 -24.78 -13.39
CA LYS A 630 29.69 -25.33 -12.66
C LYS A 630 30.26 -24.30 -11.66
N PRO A 631 30.90 -24.74 -10.56
CA PRO A 631 31.49 -23.84 -9.56
C PRO A 631 32.51 -22.84 -10.12
N GLU A 632 33.20 -23.20 -11.20
CA GLU A 632 34.28 -22.40 -11.81
C GLU A 632 33.77 -21.26 -12.72
N TYR A 633 32.45 -21.14 -12.92
CA TYR A 633 31.88 -20.16 -13.85
C TYR A 633 32.28 -18.72 -13.54
N ILE A 634 32.07 -18.29 -12.29
CA ILE A 634 32.40 -16.93 -11.87
C ILE A 634 33.91 -16.71 -11.84
N GLU A 635 34.69 -17.69 -11.39
CA GLU A 635 36.15 -17.58 -11.40
C GLU A 635 36.69 -17.39 -12.84
N THR A 636 36.13 -18.13 -13.80
CA THR A 636 36.47 -18.03 -15.22
C THR A 636 36.07 -16.67 -15.78
N LEU A 637 34.87 -16.19 -15.45
CA LEU A 637 34.42 -14.85 -15.84
C LEU A 637 35.38 -13.76 -15.32
N MET A 638 35.75 -13.79 -14.04
CA MET A 638 36.64 -12.78 -13.46
C MET A 638 38.03 -12.80 -14.11
N LYS A 639 38.54 -13.99 -14.50
CA LYS A 639 39.78 -14.11 -15.28
C LYS A 639 39.66 -13.47 -16.66
N VAL A 640 38.53 -13.65 -17.35
CA VAL A 640 38.27 -13.05 -18.65
C VAL A 640 38.10 -11.54 -18.55
N ILE A 641 37.32 -11.03 -17.58
CA ILE A 641 37.19 -9.58 -17.32
C ILE A 641 38.56 -8.94 -17.11
N LYS A 642 39.39 -9.53 -16.24
CA LYS A 642 40.74 -9.00 -15.96
C LYS A 642 41.65 -8.98 -17.19
N ARG A 643 41.48 -9.93 -18.10
CA ARG A 643 42.30 -10.06 -19.32
C ARG A 643 41.83 -9.13 -20.43
N ASP A 644 40.52 -9.11 -20.69
CA ASP A 644 39.93 -8.51 -21.90
C ASP A 644 39.32 -7.13 -21.61
N CYS A 645 38.96 -6.84 -20.37
CA CYS A 645 38.19 -5.65 -19.97
C CYS A 645 38.70 -5.06 -18.62
N PRO A 646 39.99 -4.71 -18.49
CA PRO A 646 40.65 -4.54 -17.20
C PRO A 646 40.18 -3.33 -16.35
N LEU A 647 39.51 -2.34 -16.96
CA LEU A 647 39.06 -1.12 -16.28
C LEU A 647 37.67 -1.30 -15.64
N TYR A 648 36.62 -1.04 -16.42
CA TYR A 648 35.22 -1.23 -16.08
C TYR A 648 34.59 -2.11 -17.15
N SER A 649 33.72 -3.01 -16.72
CA SER A 649 33.05 -3.97 -17.57
C SER A 649 31.54 -3.87 -17.43
N ASN A 650 30.83 -3.65 -18.53
CA ASN A 650 29.39 -3.75 -18.59
C ASN A 650 28.98 -5.23 -18.79
N LEU A 651 28.30 -5.80 -17.81
CA LEU A 651 27.85 -7.19 -17.80
C LEU A 651 26.34 -7.25 -18.00
N TRP A 652 25.88 -7.85 -19.10
CA TRP A 652 24.46 -8.11 -19.32
C TRP A 652 24.16 -9.58 -19.05
N TRP A 653 23.32 -9.82 -18.05
CA TRP A 653 22.84 -11.12 -17.63
C TRP A 653 21.40 -11.34 -18.07
N LYS A 654 21.08 -12.54 -18.53
CA LYS A 654 19.73 -12.90 -19.00
C LYS A 654 19.22 -14.14 -18.27
N LEU A 655 18.02 -14.05 -17.72
CA LEU A 655 17.36 -15.17 -17.04
C LEU A 655 17.10 -16.29 -18.04
N GLN A 656 17.57 -17.51 -17.73
CA GLN A 656 17.29 -18.69 -18.54
C GLN A 656 15.96 -19.30 -18.08
N VAL A 657 14.95 -19.29 -18.95
CA VAL A 657 13.68 -19.95 -18.66
C VAL A 657 13.90 -21.46 -18.71
N PRO A 658 13.52 -22.26 -17.69
CA PRO A 658 13.65 -23.71 -17.74
C PRO A 658 12.91 -24.27 -18.96
N GLU A 659 13.53 -25.18 -19.72
CA GLU A 659 12.91 -25.83 -20.89
C GLU A 659 11.58 -26.53 -20.57
N LYS A 660 11.30 -26.84 -19.30
CA LYS A 660 10.02 -27.41 -18.85
C LYS A 660 8.83 -26.45 -18.94
N THR A 661 9.03 -25.15 -19.10
CA THR A 661 7.92 -24.15 -19.12
C THR A 661 7.45 -23.79 -20.55
N LYS A 662 8.19 -24.18 -21.59
CA LYS A 662 7.79 -23.92 -22.99
C LYS A 662 6.56 -24.73 -23.44
N GLN A 663 6.25 -25.85 -22.78
CA GLN A 663 5.02 -26.62 -23.03
C GLN A 663 3.78 -26.05 -22.33
N GLN A 664 3.93 -25.15 -21.36
CA GLN A 664 2.79 -24.48 -20.71
C GLN A 664 2.46 -23.11 -21.29
N LEU A 665 3.40 -22.46 -22.00
CA LEU A 665 3.19 -21.15 -22.64
C LEU A 665 2.75 -21.23 -24.10
N SER A 666 2.68 -22.43 -24.70
CA SER A 666 2.12 -22.66 -26.05
C SER A 666 0.65 -23.08 -26.03
N PHE A 667 0.01 -23.14 -24.85
CA PHE A 667 -1.43 -23.32 -24.71
C PHE A 667 -2.02 -22.37 -23.67
N THR A 668 -2.12 -21.09 -24.03
CA THR A 668 -3.16 -20.17 -23.55
C THR A 668 -3.35 -19.08 -24.57
#